data_AF-A0A352FU74-F1
#
_entry.id   AF-A0A352FU74-F1
#
_cell.length_a   1.000
_cell.length_b   1.000
_cell.length_c   1.000
_cell.angle_alpha   90.00
_cell.angle_beta   90.00
_cell.angle_gamma   90.00
#
_symmetry.space_group_name_H-M   'P 1'
#
loop_
_entity.id
_entity.type
_entity.pdbx_description
1 polymer ?
#
loop_
_entity_poly.entity_id
_entity_poly.type
_entity_poly.pdbx_seq_one_letter_code
_entity_poly.pdbx_strand_id
1 'polypeptide(L)'
;MCKVPSKLVCFLAALLLLASAKVSFCQNAPTDVHAKLTLADAKTTYRIGEPIVVILEFTADRDGYQADITADKSDTRVDEVYVSPESGVYHWRKESLGGGYRDYSSIAKLSTSPARVQFQLNDSLRFDKPGRYSVRFITHRVSPNRTAEYQPAIPLTTNEISFDVEQMSAVDEEKEVKRISDLIDAAHDWQTQDKYGRELSFLTGDASAREKVRRFSKAEGVIPGNYFGEIYDGLFIARNRALVLQLLEAAMRDPNTPVTSGLLGVITHLRFLQQYGDGVKQPAGSFVLEPNGDPRSREIQDAYVSELAAGLAKRTGKSQTTTAMTILTHLPEEPQAKGALLREVRRLLVQQFDSLHPFDQEYLLRQYWDQLRDASLIPSLKKMLSSTGMASKNIHDSALKRLIEIVPEEARPFVVSEIRDPTSLVDLEVLGNLADKSLPEVDAALLEQIRRLASSQINFDRVYLKHKASLAARYGTDAIYQDLLEVYRNSGAKLPIDSRACLLAYFARYNEQETLPLIEQTLTETPPGQEFNFLPELTRLYYSDGIDALLRKRLESNEPQIVSNAAYLISLHGSADDEKVLESRLDRWRKDWANRSVEAETNLQGTVERELVYGLIHAKAWKLAPDRMKELQQGCITKYCSQNFPK
;
A
#
# COMPACT_ATOMS: atom_id res chain seq x y z
N MET A 1 -55.16 -46.87 54.39
CA MET A 1 -53.68 -46.79 54.52
C MET A 1 -53.05 -47.45 53.29
N CYS A 2 -52.56 -46.67 52.33
CA CYS A 2 -51.73 -47.14 51.23
C CYS A 2 -50.68 -46.07 50.95
N LYS A 3 -49.40 -46.44 51.17
CA LYS A 3 -48.22 -45.62 50.90
C LYS A 3 -47.95 -45.63 49.40
N VAL A 4 -47.87 -44.46 48.78
CA VAL A 4 -47.26 -44.27 47.46
C VAL A 4 -45.87 -43.67 47.69
N PRO A 5 -44.82 -44.12 46.98
CA PRO A 5 -43.45 -43.97 47.43
C PRO A 5 -42.80 -42.67 46.96
N SER A 6 -41.89 -42.18 47.81
CA SER A 6 -40.97 -41.03 47.72
C SER A 6 -40.13 -40.89 46.42
N LYS A 7 -40.32 -41.74 45.41
CA LYS A 7 -39.48 -41.76 44.19
C LYS A 7 -39.92 -40.80 43.09
N LEU A 8 -41.15 -40.27 43.14
CA LEU A 8 -41.63 -39.36 42.08
C LEU A 8 -41.22 -37.90 42.29
N VAL A 9 -40.96 -37.49 43.54
CA VAL A 9 -40.56 -36.10 43.85
C VAL A 9 -39.07 -35.86 43.54
N CYS A 10 -38.21 -36.87 43.64
CA CYS A 10 -36.80 -36.74 43.27
C CYS A 10 -36.55 -36.68 41.76
N PHE A 11 -37.46 -37.19 40.92
CA PHE A 11 -37.29 -37.16 39.47
C PHE A 11 -37.62 -35.79 38.85
N LEU A 12 -38.56 -35.03 39.43
CA LEU A 12 -38.85 -33.67 38.98
C LEU A 12 -37.83 -32.63 39.47
N ALA A 13 -37.21 -32.84 40.64
CA ALA A 13 -36.12 -31.97 41.12
C ALA A 13 -34.82 -32.14 40.29
N ALA A 14 -34.56 -33.32 39.72
CA ALA A 14 -33.40 -33.56 38.87
C ALA A 14 -33.54 -32.95 37.47
N LEU A 15 -34.76 -32.79 36.95
CA LEU A 15 -35.02 -32.17 35.64
C LEU A 15 -35.00 -30.63 35.68
N LEU A 16 -35.28 -30.00 36.82
CA LEU A 16 -35.19 -28.54 37.01
C LEU A 16 -33.77 -28.05 37.36
N LEU A 17 -32.84 -28.95 37.71
CA LEU A 17 -31.43 -28.62 37.94
C LEU A 17 -30.53 -28.76 36.70
N LEU A 18 -31.07 -29.25 35.58
CA LEU A 18 -30.35 -29.38 34.29
C LEU A 18 -30.55 -28.17 33.35
N ALA A 19 -31.33 -27.15 33.74
CA ALA A 19 -31.58 -25.95 32.92
C ALA A 19 -30.62 -24.77 33.21
N SER A 20 -29.54 -25.00 33.96
CA SER A 20 -28.50 -23.99 34.24
C SER A 20 -27.08 -24.55 34.17
N ALA A 21 -26.88 -25.62 33.40
CA ALA A 21 -25.54 -26.01 32.98
C ALA A 21 -25.07 -25.01 31.94
N LYS A 22 -24.23 -24.04 32.34
CA LYS A 22 -23.34 -23.35 31.40
C LYS A 22 -22.60 -24.45 30.65
N VAL A 23 -22.88 -24.60 29.36
CA VAL A 23 -22.10 -25.49 28.50
C VAL A 23 -20.71 -24.87 28.44
N SER A 24 -19.82 -25.30 29.32
CA SER A 24 -18.40 -24.98 29.24
C SER A 24 -17.87 -25.76 28.05
N PHE A 25 -17.82 -25.11 26.89
CA PHE A 25 -17.05 -25.61 25.76
C PHE A 25 -15.60 -25.73 26.22
N CYS A 26 -15.05 -26.94 26.16
CA CYS A 26 -13.66 -27.19 26.50
C CYS A 26 -12.79 -26.48 25.46
N GLN A 27 -12.08 -25.44 25.87
CA GLN A 27 -11.20 -24.67 25.00
C GLN A 27 -9.78 -25.24 25.08
N ASN A 28 -9.14 -25.50 23.94
CA ASN A 28 -7.72 -25.86 23.86
C ASN A 28 -6.86 -24.59 23.94
N ALA A 29 -6.89 -23.91 25.09
CA ALA A 29 -6.05 -22.74 25.37
C ALA A 29 -5.46 -22.80 26.79
N PRO A 30 -4.35 -22.09 27.04
CA PRO A 30 -3.82 -21.93 28.39
C PRO A 30 -4.87 -21.34 29.34
N THR A 31 -4.99 -21.89 30.55
CA THR A 31 -6.02 -21.49 31.53
C THR A 31 -5.74 -20.14 32.17
N ASP A 32 -4.56 -19.58 31.94
CA ASP A 32 -4.04 -18.32 32.50
C ASP A 32 -4.26 -17.13 31.56
N VAL A 33 -4.97 -17.30 30.44
CA VAL A 33 -5.37 -16.20 29.53
C VAL A 33 -6.84 -16.29 29.22
N HIS A 34 -7.52 -15.14 29.27
CA HIS A 34 -8.98 -15.06 29.23
C HIS A 34 -9.43 -14.04 28.18
N ALA A 35 -10.55 -14.36 27.52
CA ALA A 35 -11.27 -13.43 26.65
C ALA A 35 -12.72 -13.30 27.10
N LYS A 36 -13.22 -12.07 27.19
CA LYS A 36 -14.58 -11.76 27.63
C LYS A 36 -15.23 -10.80 26.65
N LEU A 37 -16.51 -11.03 26.35
CA LEU A 37 -17.32 -10.18 25.50
C LEU A 37 -18.41 -9.49 26.34
N THR A 38 -18.56 -8.18 26.18
CA THR A 38 -19.64 -7.39 26.81
C THR A 38 -20.29 -6.44 25.82
N LEU A 39 -21.52 -6.03 26.09
CA LEU A 39 -22.09 -4.84 25.42
C LEU A 39 -21.37 -3.60 25.97
N ALA A 40 -21.14 -2.60 25.11
CA ALA A 40 -20.44 -1.38 25.52
C ALA A 40 -21.27 -0.53 26.50
N ASP A 41 -22.59 -0.59 26.37
CA ASP A 41 -23.57 0.12 27.17
C ASP A 41 -24.56 -0.84 27.85
N ALA A 42 -25.34 -0.31 28.80
CA ALA A 42 -26.41 -1.08 29.46
C ALA A 42 -27.64 -1.33 28.55
N LYS A 43 -27.57 -0.87 27.30
CA LYS A 43 -28.62 -1.02 26.31
C LYS A 43 -28.64 -2.46 25.82
N THR A 44 -29.80 -3.09 25.88
CA THR A 44 -29.99 -4.49 25.43
C THR A 44 -31.01 -4.61 24.32
N THR A 45 -31.58 -3.51 23.83
CA THR A 45 -32.62 -3.49 22.80
C THR A 45 -32.26 -2.46 21.75
N TYR A 46 -32.11 -2.89 20.50
CA TYR A 46 -31.67 -2.06 19.38
C TYR A 46 -32.70 -2.14 18.25
N ARG A 47 -32.86 -1.08 17.46
CA ARG A 47 -33.69 -1.15 16.24
C ARG A 47 -32.86 -1.66 15.06
N ILE A 48 -33.49 -2.31 14.07
CA ILE A 48 -32.80 -2.69 12.83
C ILE A 48 -32.10 -1.47 12.22
N GLY A 49 -30.81 -1.59 11.96
CA GLY A 49 -29.95 -0.51 11.43
C GLY A 49 -29.31 0.38 12.50
N GLU A 50 -29.66 0.19 13.77
CA GLU A 50 -28.97 0.84 14.88
C GLU A 50 -27.62 0.14 15.17
N PRO A 51 -26.52 0.89 15.45
CA PRO A 51 -25.24 0.30 15.80
C PRO A 51 -25.30 -0.50 17.10
N ILE A 52 -24.81 -1.74 17.07
CA ILE A 52 -24.64 -2.61 18.26
C ILE A 52 -23.16 -2.68 18.59
N VAL A 53 -22.76 -2.06 19.69
CA VAL A 53 -21.35 -1.95 20.10
C VAL A 53 -21.02 -2.99 21.16
N VAL A 54 -19.99 -3.80 20.90
CA VAL A 54 -19.47 -4.81 21.81
C VAL A 54 -18.01 -4.53 22.15
N ILE A 55 -17.59 -4.95 23.34
CA ILE A 55 -16.22 -4.81 23.84
C ILE A 55 -15.66 -6.21 24.08
N LEU A 56 -14.53 -6.49 23.43
CA LEU A 56 -13.72 -7.68 23.66
C LEU A 56 -12.59 -7.32 24.63
N GLU A 57 -12.57 -7.98 25.79
CA GLU A 57 -11.58 -7.78 26.84
C GLU A 57 -10.63 -8.99 26.92
N PHE A 58 -9.33 -8.72 27.04
CA PHE A 58 -8.28 -9.72 27.21
C PHE A 58 -7.53 -9.51 28.52
N THR A 59 -7.34 -10.58 29.29
CA THR A 59 -6.54 -10.56 30.54
C THR A 59 -5.64 -11.79 30.61
N ALA A 60 -4.53 -11.68 31.33
CA ALA A 60 -3.67 -12.80 31.67
C ALA A 60 -3.33 -12.81 33.17
N ASP A 61 -3.34 -13.99 33.77
CA ASP A 61 -3.06 -14.18 35.20
C ASP A 61 -1.55 -14.08 35.53
N ARG A 62 -0.71 -14.15 34.50
CA ARG A 62 0.74 -13.96 34.58
C ARG A 62 1.30 -13.25 33.36
N ASP A 63 2.49 -12.71 33.51
CA ASP A 63 3.26 -12.11 32.43
C ASP A 63 3.66 -13.16 31.37
N GLY A 64 3.92 -12.67 30.15
CA GLY A 64 4.38 -13.50 29.04
C GLY A 64 3.40 -13.60 27.87
N TYR A 65 2.30 -12.85 27.90
CA TYR A 65 1.34 -12.76 26.80
C TYR A 65 1.17 -11.32 26.31
N GLN A 66 0.74 -11.22 25.08
CA GLN A 66 0.35 -9.97 24.44
C GLN A 66 -0.91 -10.20 23.60
N ALA A 67 -1.69 -9.15 23.40
CA ALA A 67 -2.86 -9.16 22.54
C ALA A 67 -2.78 -8.07 21.49
N ASP A 68 -3.30 -8.38 20.31
CA ASP A 68 -3.58 -7.40 19.28
C ASP A 68 -4.86 -6.64 19.61
N ILE A 69 -4.69 -5.37 19.99
CA ILE A 69 -5.76 -4.46 20.41
C ILE A 69 -6.23 -3.52 19.29
N THR A 70 -5.93 -3.86 18.04
CA THR A 70 -6.37 -3.06 16.89
C THR A 70 -7.89 -3.11 16.78
N ALA A 71 -8.55 -1.95 16.89
CA ALA A 71 -9.96 -1.82 16.57
C ALA A 71 -10.11 -1.89 15.04
N ASP A 72 -10.71 -2.97 14.56
CA ASP A 72 -10.99 -3.20 13.15
C ASP A 72 -12.46 -3.63 12.98
N LYS A 73 -12.90 -3.69 11.72
CA LYS A 73 -14.21 -4.22 11.37
C LYS A 73 -14.15 -5.75 11.57
N SER A 74 -15.06 -6.31 12.37
CA SER A 74 -15.07 -7.76 12.66
C SER A 74 -15.23 -8.60 11.37
N ASP A 75 -14.94 -9.91 11.41
CA ASP A 75 -14.85 -10.81 10.23
C ASP A 75 -13.54 -10.65 9.43
N THR A 76 -12.44 -10.44 10.14
CA THR A 76 -11.07 -10.63 9.65
C THR A 76 -10.64 -12.09 9.88
N ARG A 77 -9.47 -12.51 9.38
CA ARG A 77 -8.85 -13.80 9.75
C ARG A 77 -8.52 -13.94 11.25
N VAL A 78 -8.79 -12.90 12.05
CA VAL A 78 -8.39 -12.80 13.45
C VAL A 78 -9.57 -13.06 14.37
N ASP A 79 -10.79 -12.61 14.04
CA ASP A 79 -11.99 -12.86 14.84
C ASP A 79 -13.13 -13.43 14.00
N GLU A 80 -13.64 -14.58 14.44
CA GLU A 80 -14.83 -15.21 13.91
C GLU A 80 -16.04 -14.89 14.80
N VAL A 81 -17.08 -14.31 14.19
CA VAL A 81 -18.31 -13.94 14.89
C VAL A 81 -19.38 -15.02 14.68
N TYR A 82 -19.94 -15.51 15.77
CA TYR A 82 -21.03 -16.49 15.76
C TYR A 82 -22.29 -15.85 16.32
N VAL A 83 -23.40 -15.99 15.61
CA VAL A 83 -24.70 -15.41 15.98
C VAL A 83 -25.75 -16.53 16.09
N SER A 84 -26.70 -16.38 17.02
CA SER A 84 -27.84 -17.27 17.16
C SER A 84 -29.10 -16.47 17.51
N PRO A 85 -30.25 -16.67 16.84
CA PRO A 85 -30.42 -17.51 15.66
C PRO A 85 -29.76 -16.89 14.43
N GLU A 86 -29.30 -17.73 13.50
CA GLU A 86 -28.73 -17.27 12.21
C GLU A 86 -29.80 -16.68 11.28
N SER A 87 -31.06 -17.08 11.46
CA SER A 87 -32.16 -16.65 10.61
C SER A 87 -32.38 -15.14 10.68
N GLY A 88 -32.32 -14.47 9.54
CA GLY A 88 -32.45 -13.01 9.45
C GLY A 88 -31.15 -12.25 9.71
N VAL A 89 -30.01 -12.93 9.80
CA VAL A 89 -28.68 -12.33 9.87
C VAL A 89 -27.99 -12.49 8.51
N TYR A 90 -27.44 -11.41 7.99
CA TYR A 90 -26.66 -11.38 6.75
C TYR A 90 -25.22 -10.98 7.07
N HIS A 91 -24.25 -11.83 6.71
CA HIS A 91 -22.82 -11.56 6.83
C HIS A 91 -22.34 -10.72 5.65
N TRP A 92 -22.84 -9.49 5.55
CA TRP A 92 -22.71 -8.66 4.36
C TRP A 92 -21.25 -8.41 3.97
N ARG A 93 -20.34 -8.28 4.95
CA ARG A 93 -18.91 -8.04 4.71
C ARG A 93 -18.24 -9.27 4.12
N LYS A 94 -18.55 -10.47 4.62
CA LYS A 94 -18.06 -11.73 4.05
C LYS A 94 -18.56 -11.93 2.63
N GLU A 95 -19.86 -11.72 2.44
CA GLU A 95 -20.56 -11.92 1.19
C GLU A 95 -20.05 -10.97 0.10
N SER A 96 -19.90 -9.68 0.44
CA SER A 96 -19.57 -8.63 -0.53
C SER A 96 -18.07 -8.37 -0.65
N LEU A 97 -17.30 -8.47 0.43
CA LEU A 97 -15.89 -8.06 0.47
C LEU A 97 -14.91 -9.21 0.79
N GLY A 98 -15.43 -10.43 1.00
CA GLY A 98 -14.62 -11.59 1.38
C GLY A 98 -14.07 -11.56 2.81
N GLY A 99 -14.50 -10.58 3.62
CA GLY A 99 -14.02 -10.34 4.98
C GLY A 99 -13.22 -9.04 5.14
N GLY A 100 -12.57 -8.86 6.29
CA GLY A 100 -11.70 -7.73 6.60
C GLY A 100 -10.22 -8.00 6.33
N TYR A 101 -9.47 -6.95 5.99
CA TYR A 101 -8.01 -6.91 5.90
C TYR A 101 -7.45 -5.76 6.73
N ARG A 102 -6.24 -5.94 7.24
CA ARG A 102 -5.49 -4.93 8.02
C ARG A 102 -4.02 -4.95 7.62
N ASP A 103 -3.42 -3.78 7.52
CA ASP A 103 -2.00 -3.54 7.22
C ASP A 103 -1.23 -2.96 8.43
N TYR A 104 -1.90 -2.78 9.56
CA TYR A 104 -1.29 -2.36 10.82
C TYR A 104 -1.75 -3.26 11.98
N SER A 105 -0.97 -3.25 13.06
CA SER A 105 -1.33 -3.87 14.33
C SER A 105 -0.86 -3.03 15.51
N SER A 106 -1.65 -3.02 16.57
CA SER A 106 -1.30 -2.43 17.86
C SER A 106 -1.28 -3.53 18.91
N ILE A 107 -0.15 -3.68 19.59
CA ILE A 107 0.07 -4.76 20.55
C ILE A 107 0.04 -4.21 21.97
N ALA A 108 -0.75 -4.84 22.84
CA ALA A 108 -0.76 -4.58 24.28
C ALA A 108 -0.20 -5.80 25.03
N LYS A 109 0.67 -5.57 26.01
CA LYS A 109 1.07 -6.61 26.96
C LYS A 109 -0.13 -6.94 27.85
N LEU A 110 -0.43 -8.23 28.01
CA LEU A 110 -1.52 -8.66 28.88
C LEU A 110 -1.08 -8.73 30.33
N SER A 111 -2.02 -8.42 31.20
CA SER A 111 -1.91 -8.54 32.66
C SER A 111 -3.31 -8.83 33.22
N THR A 112 -3.46 -8.75 34.54
CA THR A 112 -4.78 -8.79 35.19
C THR A 112 -5.64 -7.57 34.86
N SER A 113 -5.04 -6.48 34.36
CA SER A 113 -5.78 -5.33 33.82
C SER A 113 -6.23 -5.61 32.37
N PRO A 114 -7.52 -5.39 32.04
CA PRO A 114 -8.05 -5.76 30.74
C PRO A 114 -7.54 -4.86 29.61
N ALA A 115 -7.01 -5.49 28.58
CA ALA A 115 -6.79 -4.86 27.28
C ALA A 115 -8.09 -4.96 26.47
N ARG A 116 -8.53 -3.87 25.83
CA ARG A 116 -9.87 -3.77 25.23
C ARG A 116 -9.83 -3.49 23.74
N VAL A 117 -10.76 -4.10 23.01
CA VAL A 117 -11.07 -3.80 21.61
C VAL A 117 -12.57 -3.57 21.48
N GLN A 118 -12.96 -2.49 20.82
CA GLN A 118 -14.36 -2.16 20.57
C GLN A 118 -14.74 -2.55 19.14
N PHE A 119 -15.84 -3.27 18.99
CA PHE A 119 -16.41 -3.66 17.69
C PHE A 119 -17.82 -3.11 17.55
N GLN A 120 -18.23 -2.79 16.33
CA GLN A 120 -19.63 -2.62 15.98
C GLN A 120 -20.06 -3.83 15.16
N LEU A 121 -21.01 -4.62 15.66
CA LEU A 121 -21.44 -5.84 14.96
C LEU A 121 -21.94 -5.54 13.54
N ASN A 122 -22.51 -4.36 13.34
CA ASN A 122 -23.02 -3.88 12.06
C ASN A 122 -21.92 -3.73 10.99
N ASP A 123 -20.64 -3.67 11.39
CA ASP A 123 -19.51 -3.65 10.46
C ASP A 123 -19.38 -4.92 9.62
N SER A 124 -20.00 -6.02 10.07
CA SER A 124 -19.91 -7.33 9.42
C SER A 124 -21.27 -7.98 9.22
N LEU A 125 -22.22 -7.62 10.07
CA LEU A 125 -23.54 -8.24 10.17
C LEU A 125 -24.64 -7.24 9.85
N ARG A 126 -25.71 -7.73 9.22
CA ARG A 126 -26.97 -7.00 9.07
C ARG A 126 -28.11 -7.84 9.62
N PHE A 127 -28.91 -7.26 10.49
CA PHE A 127 -30.09 -7.90 11.07
C PHE A 127 -31.35 -7.43 10.33
N ASP A 128 -32.04 -8.34 9.66
CA ASP A 128 -33.26 -8.06 8.89
C ASP A 128 -34.54 -8.55 9.56
N LYS A 129 -34.43 -9.34 10.64
CA LYS A 129 -35.58 -9.82 11.41
C LYS A 129 -35.53 -9.32 12.86
N PRO A 130 -36.66 -8.88 13.42
CA PRO A 130 -36.76 -8.66 14.85
C PRO A 130 -36.64 -9.96 15.64
N GLY A 131 -36.09 -9.89 16.83
CA GLY A 131 -35.95 -11.04 17.72
C GLY A 131 -34.81 -10.92 18.71
N ARG A 132 -34.69 -11.91 19.59
CA ARG A 132 -33.57 -12.03 20.53
C ARG A 132 -32.39 -12.72 19.85
N TYR A 133 -31.24 -12.07 19.87
CA TYR A 133 -30.00 -12.57 19.32
C TYR A 133 -28.97 -12.78 20.42
N SER A 134 -28.09 -13.74 20.19
CA SER A 134 -26.93 -14.06 21.00
C SER A 134 -25.68 -14.04 20.14
N VAL A 135 -24.58 -13.52 20.67
CA VAL A 135 -23.30 -13.39 19.94
C VAL A 135 -22.14 -13.88 20.80
N ARG A 136 -21.20 -14.58 20.16
CA ARG A 136 -19.90 -14.97 20.74
C ARG A 136 -18.81 -14.88 19.68
N PHE A 137 -17.56 -14.70 20.12
CA PHE A 137 -16.40 -14.59 19.24
C PHE A 137 -15.45 -15.77 19.46
N ILE A 138 -14.82 -16.24 18.39
CA ILE A 138 -13.56 -17.00 18.45
C ILE A 138 -12.46 -16.07 17.94
N THR A 139 -11.50 -15.74 18.80
CA THR A 139 -10.48 -14.72 18.53
C THR A 139 -9.07 -15.31 18.56
N HIS A 140 -8.22 -14.86 17.64
CA HIS A 140 -6.81 -15.22 17.48
C HIS A 140 -5.90 -14.02 17.77
N ARG A 141 -6.34 -13.09 18.63
CA ARG A 141 -5.58 -11.86 18.96
C ARG A 141 -4.44 -12.08 19.94
N VAL A 142 -4.47 -13.15 20.72
CA VAL A 142 -3.52 -13.39 21.81
C VAL A 142 -2.33 -14.22 21.33
N SER A 143 -1.12 -13.83 21.72
CA SER A 143 0.09 -14.62 21.47
C SER A 143 1.10 -14.53 22.63
N PRO A 144 2.05 -15.48 22.72
CA PRO A 144 3.17 -15.38 23.66
C PRO A 144 4.09 -14.18 23.34
N ASN A 145 4.56 -13.51 24.38
CA ASN A 145 5.47 -12.36 24.31
C ASN A 145 6.94 -12.84 24.21
N ARG A 146 7.42 -13.19 23.01
CA ARG A 146 8.85 -13.48 22.73
C ARG A 146 9.29 -12.93 21.36
N THR A 147 10.51 -12.43 21.29
CA THR A 147 11.02 -11.54 20.23
C THR A 147 11.75 -12.21 19.05
N ALA A 148 11.89 -13.53 18.99
CA ALA A 148 12.77 -14.17 18.00
C ALA A 148 12.10 -15.18 17.03
N GLU A 149 10.88 -15.66 17.31
CA GLU A 149 10.20 -16.64 16.46
C GLU A 149 8.71 -16.33 16.37
N TYR A 150 8.14 -16.39 15.16
CA TYR A 150 6.70 -16.27 14.96
C TYR A 150 6.00 -17.46 15.64
N GLN A 151 5.33 -17.20 16.76
CA GLN A 151 4.52 -18.17 17.47
C GLN A 151 3.05 -18.06 17.02
N PRO A 152 2.34 -19.17 16.82
CA PRO A 152 0.94 -19.15 16.41
C PRO A 152 0.07 -18.48 17.49
N ALA A 153 -0.98 -17.79 17.04
CA ALA A 153 -1.96 -17.20 17.92
C ALA A 153 -2.69 -18.25 18.76
N ILE A 154 -3.05 -17.89 19.98
CA ILE A 154 -3.83 -18.70 20.91
C ILE A 154 -5.32 -18.43 20.63
N PRO A 155 -6.08 -19.41 20.12
CA PRO A 155 -7.52 -19.24 19.92
C PRO A 155 -8.23 -19.12 21.27
N LEU A 156 -8.97 -18.02 21.46
CA LEU A 156 -9.84 -17.82 22.61
C LEU A 156 -11.32 -17.78 22.22
N THR A 157 -12.18 -18.45 22.99
CA THR A 157 -13.64 -18.34 22.81
C THR A 157 -14.21 -17.49 23.93
N THR A 158 -15.00 -16.47 23.57
CA THR A 158 -15.61 -15.59 24.57
C THR A 158 -16.84 -16.23 25.21
N ASN A 159 -17.31 -15.63 26.31
CA ASN A 159 -18.71 -15.81 26.72
C ASN A 159 -19.67 -15.33 25.63
N GLU A 160 -20.93 -15.75 25.77
CA GLU A 160 -22.05 -15.28 24.95
C GLU A 160 -22.69 -14.04 25.61
N ILE A 161 -23.14 -13.11 24.78
CA ILE A 161 -23.99 -11.97 25.17
C ILE A 161 -25.29 -12.01 24.39
N SER A 162 -26.38 -11.51 24.95
CA SER A 162 -27.68 -11.45 24.26
C SER A 162 -28.25 -10.04 24.25
N PHE A 163 -28.97 -9.71 23.17
CA PHE A 163 -29.70 -8.46 22.99
C PHE A 163 -30.93 -8.70 22.10
N ASP A 164 -31.90 -7.79 22.16
CA ASP A 164 -33.11 -7.81 21.37
C ASP A 164 -32.99 -6.82 20.20
N VAL A 165 -33.42 -7.23 19.01
CA VAL A 165 -33.53 -6.39 17.82
C VAL A 165 -35.00 -6.15 17.50
N GLU A 166 -35.40 -4.89 17.37
CA GLU A 166 -36.76 -4.46 17.06
C GLU A 166 -36.88 -3.92 15.63
N GLN A 167 -38.09 -3.95 15.09
CA GLN A 167 -38.37 -3.40 13.77
C GLN A 167 -38.22 -1.87 13.76
N MET A 168 -37.46 -1.33 12.81
CA MET A 168 -37.53 0.09 12.45
C MET A 168 -38.63 0.29 11.41
N SER A 169 -39.61 1.16 11.69
CA SER A 169 -40.64 1.50 10.71
C SER A 169 -40.07 2.35 9.58
N ALA A 170 -40.65 2.29 8.38
CA ALA A 170 -40.18 3.10 7.25
C ALA A 170 -40.23 4.61 7.55
N VAL A 171 -41.26 5.06 8.28
CA VAL A 171 -41.43 6.47 8.69
C VAL A 171 -40.35 6.90 9.67
N ASP A 172 -39.99 6.03 10.61
CA ASP A 172 -38.94 6.34 11.58
C ASP A 172 -37.55 6.29 10.94
N GLU A 173 -37.32 5.35 10.02
CA GLU A 173 -36.08 5.34 9.24
C GLU A 173 -35.94 6.61 8.40
N GLU A 174 -37.00 7.07 7.73
CA GLU A 174 -36.95 8.31 6.94
C GLU A 174 -36.62 9.55 7.80
N LYS A 175 -37.20 9.64 9.00
CA LYS A 175 -36.84 10.69 9.97
C LYS A 175 -35.37 10.59 10.38
N GLU A 176 -34.88 9.37 10.59
CA GLU A 176 -33.50 9.13 11.01
C GLU A 176 -32.50 9.44 9.88
N VAL A 177 -32.80 9.03 8.64
CA VAL A 177 -32.04 9.39 7.44
C VAL A 177 -31.94 10.91 7.30
N LYS A 178 -33.06 11.63 7.51
CA LYS A 178 -33.06 13.09 7.50
C LYS A 178 -32.19 13.67 8.61
N ARG A 179 -32.37 13.21 9.85
CA ARG A 179 -31.56 13.66 11.01
C ARG A 179 -30.07 13.47 10.77
N ILE A 180 -29.66 12.28 10.34
CA ILE A 180 -28.26 11.94 10.07
C ILE A 180 -27.74 12.75 8.89
N SER A 181 -28.54 12.93 7.84
CA SER A 181 -28.16 13.76 6.68
C SER A 181 -27.90 15.21 7.05
N ASP A 182 -28.79 15.81 7.84
CA ASP A 182 -28.65 17.18 8.33
C ASP A 182 -27.38 17.31 9.20
N LEU A 183 -27.04 16.28 9.98
CA LEU A 183 -25.81 16.26 10.80
C LEU A 183 -24.53 16.12 9.96
N ILE A 184 -24.54 15.30 8.91
CA ILE A 184 -23.41 15.20 7.98
C ILE A 184 -23.21 16.53 7.26
N ASP A 185 -24.31 17.15 6.80
CA ASP A 185 -24.25 18.41 6.04
C ASP A 185 -23.85 19.60 6.93
N ALA A 186 -24.13 19.55 8.24
CA ALA A 186 -23.70 20.54 9.22
C ALA A 186 -22.29 20.30 9.79
N ALA A 187 -21.66 19.15 9.51
CA ALA A 187 -20.35 18.81 10.05
C ALA A 187 -19.23 19.59 9.36
N HIS A 188 -18.28 20.10 10.17
CA HIS A 188 -17.14 20.89 9.70
C HIS A 188 -15.80 20.15 9.86
N ASP A 189 -15.83 18.94 10.42
CA ASP A 189 -14.69 18.07 10.66
C ASP A 189 -14.96 16.66 10.14
N TRP A 190 -13.89 15.97 9.78
CA TRP A 190 -14.00 14.66 9.16
C TRP A 190 -14.44 13.57 10.13
N GLN A 191 -14.13 13.69 11.42
CA GLN A 191 -14.50 12.69 12.43
C GLN A 191 -16.01 12.63 12.60
N THR A 192 -16.67 13.79 12.62
CA THR A 192 -18.12 13.92 12.69
C THR A 192 -18.77 13.38 11.42
N GLN A 193 -18.22 13.71 10.25
CA GLN A 193 -18.71 13.17 8.98
C GLN A 193 -18.57 11.65 8.89
N ASP A 194 -17.41 11.12 9.28
CA ASP A 194 -17.13 9.67 9.32
C ASP A 194 -18.12 8.95 10.25
N LYS A 195 -18.27 9.45 11.48
CA LYS A 195 -19.22 8.90 12.46
C LYS A 195 -20.64 8.82 11.90
N TYR A 196 -21.16 9.92 11.36
CA TYR A 196 -22.55 9.95 10.88
C TYR A 196 -22.70 9.27 9.51
N GLY A 197 -21.66 9.24 8.68
CA GLY A 197 -21.60 8.41 7.48
C GLY A 197 -21.70 6.92 7.82
N ARG A 198 -21.06 6.50 8.92
CA ARG A 198 -21.17 5.15 9.47
C ARG A 198 -22.54 4.85 10.06
N GLU A 199 -23.13 5.76 10.83
CA GLU A 199 -24.52 5.59 11.29
C GLU A 199 -25.49 5.44 10.10
N LEU A 200 -25.32 6.25 9.04
CA LEU A 200 -26.11 6.13 7.82
C LEU A 200 -25.86 4.80 7.10
N SER A 201 -24.62 4.29 7.09
CA SER A 201 -24.26 3.05 6.40
C SER A 201 -25.02 1.85 6.96
N PHE A 202 -25.33 1.84 8.26
CA PHE A 202 -26.05 0.75 8.91
C PHE A 202 -27.56 0.74 8.69
N LEU A 203 -28.18 1.88 8.37
CA LEU A 203 -29.60 1.91 8.02
C LEU A 203 -29.85 1.06 6.76
N THR A 204 -30.96 0.32 6.71
CA THR A 204 -31.10 -0.79 5.74
C THR A 204 -32.22 -0.60 4.72
N GLY A 205 -33.23 0.23 5.02
CA GLY A 205 -34.39 0.42 4.16
C GLY A 205 -34.16 1.34 2.96
N ASP A 206 -35.21 1.48 2.15
CA ASP A 206 -35.16 2.16 0.85
C ASP A 206 -34.84 3.66 0.95
N ALA A 207 -35.26 4.32 2.04
CA ALA A 207 -34.97 5.74 2.28
C ALA A 207 -33.45 5.94 2.45
N SER A 208 -32.82 5.11 3.28
CA SER A 208 -31.37 5.15 3.48
C SER A 208 -30.61 4.74 2.22
N ALA A 209 -31.09 3.74 1.47
CA ALA A 209 -30.47 3.31 0.21
C ALA A 209 -30.40 4.46 -0.83
N ARG A 210 -31.48 5.23 -0.99
CA ARG A 210 -31.50 6.40 -1.88
C ARG A 210 -30.52 7.48 -1.43
N GLU A 211 -30.47 7.74 -0.13
CA GLU A 211 -29.58 8.74 0.43
C GLU A 211 -28.10 8.37 0.30
N LYS A 212 -27.75 7.10 0.53
CA LYS A 212 -26.39 6.57 0.32
C LYS A 212 -25.97 6.71 -1.13
N VAL A 213 -26.83 6.38 -2.09
CA VAL A 213 -26.54 6.59 -3.53
C VAL A 213 -26.35 8.08 -3.84
N ARG A 214 -27.23 8.95 -3.34
CA ARG A 214 -27.11 10.40 -3.52
C ARG A 214 -25.76 10.93 -3.00
N ARG A 215 -25.33 10.46 -1.83
CA ARG A 215 -24.05 10.85 -1.21
C ARG A 215 -22.86 10.25 -1.97
N PHE A 216 -22.93 8.99 -2.36
CA PHE A 216 -21.89 8.32 -3.14
C PHE A 216 -21.60 9.07 -4.45
N SER A 217 -22.64 9.46 -5.19
CA SER A 217 -22.49 10.23 -6.44
C SER A 217 -21.93 11.65 -6.23
N LYS A 218 -21.99 12.19 -5.01
CA LYS A 218 -21.50 13.55 -4.67
C LYS A 218 -20.18 13.55 -3.92
N ALA A 219 -19.67 12.40 -3.52
CA ALA A 219 -18.52 12.29 -2.62
C ALA A 219 -17.16 12.48 -3.32
N GLU A 220 -17.13 12.88 -4.60
CA GLU A 220 -15.88 13.22 -5.26
C GLU A 220 -15.27 14.51 -4.70
N GLY A 221 -14.09 14.37 -4.11
CA GLY A 221 -13.21 15.47 -3.77
C GLY A 221 -13.28 15.91 -2.32
N VAL A 222 -12.22 15.52 -1.58
CA VAL A 222 -11.69 16.26 -0.43
C VAL A 222 -12.53 16.17 0.86
N ILE A 223 -12.56 15.00 1.47
CA ILE A 223 -12.68 14.93 2.94
C ILE A 223 -11.61 13.95 3.44
N PRO A 224 -10.64 14.39 4.28
CA PRO A 224 -9.76 13.44 4.98
C PRO A 224 -10.57 12.46 5.82
N GLY A 225 -10.08 11.25 6.12
CA GLY A 225 -10.84 10.25 6.91
C GLY A 225 -11.59 9.22 6.06
N ASN A 226 -12.51 8.46 6.69
CA ASN A 226 -13.10 7.25 6.11
C ASN A 226 -14.57 7.39 5.65
N TYR A 227 -15.12 8.62 5.63
CA TYR A 227 -16.52 8.88 5.25
C TYR A 227 -16.93 8.24 3.91
N PHE A 228 -16.10 8.39 2.87
CA PHE A 228 -16.38 7.75 1.57
C PHE A 228 -16.47 6.22 1.70
N GLY A 229 -15.56 5.61 2.45
CA GLY A 229 -15.57 4.18 2.74
C GLY A 229 -16.83 3.74 3.46
N GLU A 230 -17.34 4.52 4.42
CA GLU A 230 -18.59 4.19 5.11
C GLU A 230 -19.82 4.29 4.19
N ILE A 231 -19.87 5.31 3.31
CA ILE A 231 -20.93 5.40 2.31
C ILE A 231 -20.86 4.25 1.31
N TYR A 232 -19.65 3.91 0.84
CA TYR A 232 -19.39 2.78 -0.05
C TYR A 232 -19.88 1.46 0.56
N ASP A 233 -19.46 1.15 1.79
CA ASP A 233 -19.90 -0.04 2.53
C ASP A 233 -21.43 -0.06 2.68
N GLY A 234 -22.03 1.09 2.96
CA GLY A 234 -23.47 1.27 3.09
C GLY A 234 -24.29 0.81 1.87
N LEU A 235 -23.73 0.87 0.66
CA LEU A 235 -24.37 0.40 -0.58
C LEU A 235 -24.56 -1.12 -0.58
N PHE A 236 -23.65 -1.88 0.04
CA PHE A 236 -23.71 -3.33 0.17
C PHE A 236 -24.53 -3.79 1.39
N ILE A 237 -24.60 -2.94 2.43
CA ILE A 237 -25.45 -3.16 3.61
C ILE A 237 -26.94 -3.00 3.28
N ALA A 238 -27.31 -2.16 2.30
CA ALA A 238 -28.71 -1.92 1.95
C ALA A 238 -29.51 -3.22 1.74
N ARG A 239 -30.71 -3.32 2.33
CA ARG A 239 -31.57 -4.51 2.19
C ARG A 239 -32.02 -4.69 0.75
N ASN A 240 -32.39 -3.60 0.10
CA ASN A 240 -32.81 -3.57 -1.30
C ASN A 240 -31.64 -3.22 -2.22
N ARG A 241 -30.70 -4.15 -2.40
CA ARG A 241 -29.54 -3.96 -3.29
C ARG A 241 -29.93 -3.76 -4.76
N ALA A 242 -31.09 -4.28 -5.18
CA ALA A 242 -31.62 -4.07 -6.52
C ALA A 242 -31.99 -2.59 -6.76
N LEU A 243 -32.59 -1.92 -5.77
CA LEU A 243 -32.85 -0.48 -5.83
C LEU A 243 -31.53 0.31 -5.92
N VAL A 244 -30.52 -0.04 -5.12
CA VAL A 244 -29.20 0.60 -5.18
C VAL A 244 -28.61 0.48 -6.59
N LEU A 245 -28.56 -0.74 -7.13
CA LEU A 245 -28.06 -1.01 -8.48
C LEU A 245 -28.82 -0.20 -9.54
N GLN A 246 -30.16 -0.19 -9.48
CA GLN A 246 -30.99 0.59 -10.41
C GLN A 246 -30.66 2.09 -10.38
N LEU A 247 -30.48 2.67 -9.19
CA LEU A 247 -30.17 4.10 -9.05
C LEU A 247 -28.76 4.42 -9.57
N LEU A 248 -27.78 3.57 -9.29
CA LEU A 248 -26.41 3.75 -9.78
C LEU A 248 -26.34 3.60 -11.30
N GLU A 249 -27.06 2.66 -11.89
CA GLU A 249 -27.13 2.54 -13.35
C GLU A 249 -27.82 3.73 -14.02
N ALA A 250 -28.87 4.28 -13.38
CA ALA A 250 -29.50 5.50 -13.86
C ALA A 250 -28.53 6.68 -13.83
N ALA A 251 -27.74 6.81 -12.75
CA ALA A 251 -26.68 7.81 -12.64
C ALA A 251 -25.58 7.60 -13.70
N MET A 252 -25.15 6.35 -13.93
CA MET A 252 -24.19 6.01 -14.97
C MET A 252 -24.69 6.39 -16.37
N ARG A 253 -25.98 6.25 -16.65
CA ARG A 253 -26.57 6.57 -17.97
C ARG A 253 -26.84 8.07 -18.18
N ASP A 254 -26.86 8.87 -17.12
CA ASP A 254 -27.03 10.32 -17.21
C ASP A 254 -25.78 10.98 -17.82
N PRO A 255 -25.88 11.67 -18.97
CA PRO A 255 -24.75 12.33 -19.60
C PRO A 255 -24.11 13.45 -18.74
N ASN A 256 -24.84 13.99 -17.76
CA ASN A 256 -24.35 15.05 -16.88
C ASN A 256 -23.60 14.52 -15.66
N THR A 257 -23.71 13.22 -15.38
CA THR A 257 -23.08 12.58 -14.23
C THR A 257 -21.73 11.98 -14.65
N PRO A 258 -20.58 12.45 -14.11
CA PRO A 258 -19.30 11.82 -14.35
C PRO A 258 -19.28 10.37 -13.86
N VAL A 259 -18.78 9.46 -14.71
CA VAL A 259 -18.63 8.05 -14.32
C VAL A 259 -17.17 7.80 -13.95
N THR A 260 -16.97 7.44 -12.68
CA THR A 260 -15.67 7.17 -12.08
C THR A 260 -15.37 5.67 -12.05
N SER A 261 -14.10 5.29 -11.90
CA SER A 261 -13.70 3.90 -11.64
C SER A 261 -14.41 3.31 -10.42
N GLY A 262 -14.62 4.11 -9.37
CA GLY A 262 -15.35 3.67 -8.18
C GLY A 262 -16.82 3.36 -8.46
N LEU A 263 -17.51 4.21 -9.23
CA LEU A 263 -18.91 3.96 -9.64
C LEU A 263 -19.01 2.71 -10.51
N LEU A 264 -18.14 2.57 -11.51
CA LEU A 264 -18.09 1.38 -12.36
C LEU A 264 -17.83 0.10 -11.54
N GLY A 265 -16.90 0.16 -10.59
CA GLY A 265 -16.57 -0.94 -9.69
C GLY A 265 -17.77 -1.37 -8.84
N VAL A 266 -18.49 -0.42 -8.22
CA VAL A 266 -19.68 -0.74 -7.40
C VAL A 266 -20.80 -1.35 -8.24
N ILE A 267 -21.12 -0.77 -9.40
CA ILE A 267 -22.16 -1.29 -10.28
C ILE A 267 -21.82 -2.71 -10.73
N THR A 268 -20.58 -2.93 -11.16
CA THR A 268 -20.07 -4.25 -11.56
C THR A 268 -20.23 -5.26 -10.43
N HIS A 269 -19.82 -4.88 -9.21
CA HIS A 269 -19.88 -5.75 -8.04
C HIS A 269 -21.33 -6.09 -7.65
N LEU A 270 -22.22 -5.09 -7.56
CA LEU A 270 -23.62 -5.32 -7.22
C LEU A 270 -24.33 -6.18 -8.28
N ARG A 271 -24.02 -5.98 -9.57
CA ARG A 271 -24.53 -6.81 -10.65
C ARG A 271 -24.02 -8.25 -10.54
N PHE A 272 -22.74 -8.42 -10.21
CA PHE A 272 -22.15 -9.74 -9.97
C PHE A 272 -22.84 -10.46 -8.81
N LEU A 273 -23.02 -9.81 -7.66
CA LEU A 273 -23.74 -10.39 -6.52
C LEU A 273 -25.20 -10.72 -6.86
N GLN A 274 -25.88 -9.89 -7.66
CA GLN A 274 -27.24 -10.18 -8.10
C GLN A 274 -27.34 -11.42 -8.99
N GLN A 275 -26.34 -11.67 -9.84
CA GLN A 275 -26.34 -12.80 -10.77
C GLN A 275 -25.76 -14.10 -10.17
N TYR A 276 -24.78 -13.98 -9.25
CA TYR A 276 -23.95 -15.11 -8.79
C TYR A 276 -23.73 -15.17 -7.27
N GLY A 277 -24.33 -14.28 -6.47
CA GLY A 277 -24.01 -14.11 -5.05
C GLY A 277 -24.23 -15.36 -4.17
N ASP A 278 -25.10 -16.28 -4.59
CA ASP A 278 -25.30 -17.54 -3.89
C ASP A 278 -24.16 -18.52 -4.20
N GLY A 279 -23.22 -18.67 -3.26
CA GLY A 279 -22.21 -19.74 -3.25
C GLY A 279 -20.83 -19.37 -3.79
N VAL A 280 -20.62 -18.14 -4.27
CA VAL A 280 -19.29 -17.66 -4.67
C VAL A 280 -18.54 -17.11 -3.45
N LYS A 281 -17.40 -17.74 -3.12
CA LYS A 281 -16.50 -17.23 -2.07
C LYS A 281 -15.69 -16.07 -2.62
N GLN A 282 -15.92 -14.86 -2.11
CA GLN A 282 -15.05 -13.71 -2.38
C GLN A 282 -13.70 -13.89 -1.68
N PRO A 283 -12.57 -13.57 -2.33
CA PRO A 283 -11.26 -13.60 -1.67
C PRO A 283 -11.19 -12.51 -0.59
N ALA A 284 -10.62 -12.86 0.57
CA ALA A 284 -10.50 -11.93 1.69
C ALA A 284 -9.59 -10.74 1.34
N GLY A 285 -10.05 -9.51 1.64
CA GLY A 285 -9.25 -8.30 1.50
C GLY A 285 -9.21 -7.70 0.11
N SER A 286 -10.28 -7.84 -0.69
CA SER A 286 -10.43 -7.13 -1.97
C SER A 286 -10.69 -5.62 -1.72
N PHE A 287 -9.69 -4.92 -1.18
CA PHE A 287 -9.62 -3.45 -1.12
C PHE A 287 -9.11 -2.86 -2.44
N VAL A 288 -8.68 -3.72 -3.36
CA VAL A 288 -8.34 -3.33 -4.72
C VAL A 288 -9.62 -3.43 -5.55
N LEU A 289 -9.83 -2.43 -6.38
CA LEU A 289 -10.76 -2.35 -7.51
C LEU A 289 -10.58 -3.49 -8.54
N GLU A 290 -10.24 -4.70 -8.11
CA GLU A 290 -10.16 -5.88 -8.95
C GLU A 290 -11.14 -6.97 -8.45
N PRO A 291 -12.42 -6.83 -8.83
CA PRO A 291 -13.26 -8.00 -9.11
C PRO A 291 -12.66 -8.94 -10.18
N ASN A 292 -11.58 -8.50 -10.84
CA ASN A 292 -10.98 -9.06 -12.04
C ASN A 292 -10.35 -10.45 -11.88
N GLY A 293 -10.32 -11.03 -10.67
CA GLY A 293 -10.01 -12.45 -10.53
C GLY A 293 -11.01 -13.35 -11.25
N ASP A 294 -12.30 -13.01 -11.20
CA ASP A 294 -13.38 -13.81 -11.78
C ASP A 294 -13.69 -13.35 -13.22
N PRO A 295 -13.57 -14.22 -14.24
CA PRO A 295 -13.91 -13.89 -15.62
C PRO A 295 -15.33 -13.33 -15.79
N ARG A 296 -16.29 -13.78 -14.98
CA ARG A 296 -17.69 -13.32 -15.05
C ARG A 296 -17.85 -11.87 -14.61
N SER A 297 -17.05 -11.44 -13.64
CA SER A 297 -17.06 -10.04 -13.20
C SER A 297 -16.46 -9.12 -14.27
N ARG A 298 -15.42 -9.60 -14.98
CA ARG A 298 -14.85 -8.92 -16.14
C ARG A 298 -15.86 -8.79 -17.28
N GLU A 299 -16.60 -9.85 -17.61
CA GLU A 299 -17.66 -9.79 -18.63
C GLU A 299 -18.72 -8.72 -18.32
N ILE A 300 -19.13 -8.62 -17.04
CA ILE A 300 -20.06 -7.56 -16.59
C ILE A 300 -19.42 -6.17 -16.77
N GLN A 301 -18.16 -6.01 -16.35
CA GLN A 301 -17.44 -4.74 -16.48
C GLN A 301 -17.30 -4.30 -17.95
N ASP A 302 -16.87 -5.20 -18.82
CA ASP A 302 -16.68 -4.96 -20.26
C ASP A 302 -17.99 -4.51 -20.94
N ALA A 303 -19.13 -5.09 -20.52
CA ALA A 303 -20.45 -4.67 -20.99
C ALA A 303 -20.76 -3.22 -20.60
N TYR A 304 -20.48 -2.83 -19.34
CA TYR A 304 -20.68 -1.45 -18.88
C TYR A 304 -19.69 -0.47 -19.54
N VAL A 305 -18.43 -0.86 -19.72
CA VAL A 305 -17.43 -0.03 -20.43
C VAL A 305 -17.87 0.23 -21.88
N SER A 306 -18.40 -0.81 -22.55
CA SER A 306 -18.96 -0.68 -23.89
C SER A 306 -20.16 0.26 -23.95
N GLU A 307 -21.07 0.18 -22.97
CA GLU A 307 -22.20 1.11 -22.83
C GLU A 307 -21.73 2.56 -22.62
N LEU A 308 -20.73 2.77 -21.76
CA LEU A 308 -20.13 4.08 -21.50
C LEU A 308 -19.48 4.68 -22.74
N ALA A 309 -18.74 3.88 -23.50
CA ALA A 309 -18.13 4.31 -24.74
C ALA A 309 -19.17 4.76 -25.76
N ALA A 310 -20.23 3.98 -25.96
CA ALA A 310 -21.33 4.35 -26.86
C ALA A 310 -22.05 5.66 -26.45
N GLY A 311 -22.03 5.98 -25.16
CA GLY A 311 -22.58 7.24 -24.61
C GLY A 311 -21.59 8.41 -24.53
N LEU A 312 -20.29 8.19 -24.76
CA LEU A 312 -19.23 9.16 -24.44
C LEU A 312 -19.39 10.48 -25.21
N ALA A 313 -19.76 10.40 -26.48
CA ALA A 313 -19.98 11.57 -27.34
C ALA A 313 -21.14 12.46 -26.88
N LYS A 314 -22.07 11.93 -26.07
CA LYS A 314 -23.22 12.69 -25.52
C LYS A 314 -22.85 13.47 -24.25
N ARG A 315 -21.70 13.17 -23.64
CA ARG A 315 -21.19 13.83 -22.44
C ARG A 315 -20.39 15.07 -22.81
N THR A 316 -20.32 16.04 -21.91
CA THR A 316 -19.50 17.25 -22.08
C THR A 316 -18.78 17.61 -20.78
N GLY A 317 -17.73 18.44 -20.88
CA GLY A 317 -16.98 18.94 -19.72
C GLY A 317 -16.43 17.82 -18.83
N LYS A 318 -16.51 18.01 -17.51
CA LYS A 318 -16.01 17.05 -16.51
C LYS A 318 -16.60 15.65 -16.66
N SER A 319 -17.90 15.54 -16.97
CA SER A 319 -18.54 14.23 -17.19
C SER A 319 -17.87 13.46 -18.33
N GLN A 320 -17.51 14.14 -19.41
CA GLN A 320 -16.87 13.51 -20.54
C GLN A 320 -15.44 13.07 -20.22
N THR A 321 -14.64 13.94 -19.60
CA THR A 321 -13.23 13.64 -19.31
C THR A 321 -13.07 12.58 -18.23
N THR A 322 -13.83 12.65 -17.14
CA THR A 322 -13.81 11.62 -16.09
C THR A 322 -14.30 10.26 -16.61
N THR A 323 -15.34 10.22 -17.45
CA THR A 323 -15.78 8.96 -18.07
C THR A 323 -14.76 8.42 -19.08
N ALA A 324 -14.09 9.29 -19.86
CA ALA A 324 -13.02 8.87 -20.75
C ALA A 324 -11.83 8.27 -19.98
N MET A 325 -11.45 8.87 -18.84
CA MET A 325 -10.45 8.31 -17.92
C MET A 325 -10.87 6.93 -17.41
N THR A 326 -12.12 6.77 -16.99
CA THR A 326 -12.65 5.47 -16.53
C THR A 326 -12.62 4.40 -17.63
N ILE A 327 -12.95 4.74 -18.87
CA ILE A 327 -12.85 3.80 -20.00
C ILE A 327 -11.39 3.43 -20.28
N LEU A 328 -10.46 4.41 -20.23
CA LEU A 328 -9.03 4.15 -20.47
C LEU A 328 -8.43 3.18 -19.43
N THR A 329 -8.86 3.28 -18.17
CA THR A 329 -8.37 2.42 -17.08
C THR A 329 -9.02 1.04 -17.03
N HIS A 330 -10.11 0.83 -17.79
CA HIS A 330 -10.85 -0.44 -17.86
C HIS A 330 -11.04 -0.89 -19.31
N LEU A 331 -10.02 -0.71 -20.15
CA LEU A 331 -10.08 -1.20 -21.53
C LEU A 331 -10.21 -2.72 -21.54
N PRO A 332 -11.05 -3.29 -22.44
CA PRO A 332 -11.23 -4.74 -22.53
C PRO A 332 -9.93 -5.44 -22.95
N GLU A 333 -9.82 -6.73 -22.65
CA GLU A 333 -8.67 -7.54 -23.06
C GLU A 333 -8.67 -7.82 -24.57
N GLU A 334 -9.86 -7.87 -25.19
CA GLU A 334 -10.04 -8.16 -26.62
C GLU A 334 -9.33 -7.10 -27.50
N PRO A 335 -8.31 -7.47 -28.29
CA PRO A 335 -7.43 -6.49 -28.96
C PRO A 335 -8.13 -5.51 -29.89
N GLN A 336 -9.17 -5.94 -30.62
CA GLN A 336 -9.87 -5.09 -31.58
C GLN A 336 -10.71 -4.03 -30.88
N ALA A 337 -11.53 -4.43 -29.91
CA ALA A 337 -12.34 -3.54 -29.06
C ALA A 337 -11.43 -2.59 -28.27
N LYS A 338 -10.37 -3.11 -27.65
CA LYS A 338 -9.35 -2.31 -26.96
C LYS A 338 -8.77 -1.24 -27.86
N GLY A 339 -8.34 -1.60 -29.07
CA GLY A 339 -7.73 -0.68 -30.02
C GLY A 339 -8.71 0.41 -30.50
N ALA A 340 -9.98 0.06 -30.71
CA ALA A 340 -11.00 1.03 -31.11
C ALA A 340 -11.30 2.05 -30.00
N LEU A 341 -11.55 1.56 -28.78
CA LEU A 341 -11.84 2.39 -27.61
C LEU A 341 -10.65 3.28 -27.26
N LEU A 342 -9.44 2.73 -27.25
CA LEU A 342 -8.22 3.48 -26.95
C LEU A 342 -8.04 4.68 -27.89
N ARG A 343 -8.28 4.50 -29.20
CA ARG A 343 -8.16 5.61 -30.16
C ARG A 343 -9.12 6.76 -29.85
N GLU A 344 -10.36 6.43 -29.51
CA GLU A 344 -11.38 7.43 -29.21
C GLU A 344 -11.07 8.20 -27.92
N VAL A 345 -10.79 7.47 -26.82
CA VAL A 345 -10.47 8.11 -25.53
C VAL A 345 -9.16 8.88 -25.59
N ARG A 346 -8.13 8.36 -26.28
CA ARG A 346 -6.86 9.07 -26.50
C ARG A 346 -7.11 10.42 -27.15
N ARG A 347 -7.84 10.45 -28.26
CA ARG A 347 -8.13 11.70 -28.99
C ARG A 347 -8.77 12.73 -28.05
N LEU A 348 -9.72 12.29 -27.23
CA LEU A 348 -10.45 13.15 -26.30
C LEU A 348 -9.55 13.68 -25.17
N LEU A 349 -8.82 12.78 -24.51
CA LEU A 349 -7.97 13.12 -23.37
C LEU A 349 -6.78 14.00 -23.77
N VAL A 350 -6.18 13.78 -24.94
CA VAL A 350 -5.13 14.66 -25.47
C VAL A 350 -5.70 16.04 -25.80
N GLN A 351 -6.86 16.11 -26.48
CA GLN A 351 -7.49 17.38 -26.84
C GLN A 351 -7.93 18.20 -25.61
N GLN A 352 -8.34 17.53 -24.54
CA GLN A 352 -8.86 18.17 -23.32
C GLN A 352 -7.89 18.09 -22.14
N PHE A 353 -6.61 17.80 -22.39
CA PHE A 353 -5.61 17.51 -21.37
C PHE A 353 -5.53 18.60 -20.30
N ASP A 354 -5.54 19.88 -20.71
CA ASP A 354 -5.47 21.03 -19.80
C ASP A 354 -6.69 21.18 -18.87
N SER A 355 -7.83 20.57 -19.21
CA SER A 355 -9.07 20.63 -18.43
C SER A 355 -9.24 19.45 -17.46
N LEU A 356 -8.34 18.46 -17.53
CA LEU A 356 -8.34 17.31 -16.64
C LEU A 356 -7.98 17.73 -15.21
N HIS A 357 -8.38 16.91 -14.24
CA HIS A 357 -7.92 17.08 -12.87
C HIS A 357 -6.39 16.90 -12.81
N PRO A 358 -5.63 17.65 -11.98
CA PRO A 358 -4.17 17.54 -11.92
C PRO A 358 -3.66 16.10 -11.66
N PHE A 359 -4.38 15.34 -10.84
CA PHE A 359 -4.08 13.92 -10.63
C PHE A 359 -4.21 13.09 -11.92
N ASP A 360 -5.25 13.32 -12.72
CA ASP A 360 -5.43 12.61 -13.99
C ASP A 360 -4.33 12.98 -14.98
N GLN A 361 -3.94 14.26 -15.03
CA GLN A 361 -2.82 14.72 -15.86
C GLN A 361 -1.52 13.97 -15.50
N GLU A 362 -1.15 13.95 -14.22
CA GLU A 362 0.03 13.23 -13.74
C GLU A 362 -0.06 11.74 -14.04
N TYR A 363 -1.21 11.12 -13.75
CA TYR A 363 -1.44 9.70 -13.96
C TYR A 363 -1.30 9.30 -15.43
N LEU A 364 -1.82 10.11 -16.35
CA LEU A 364 -1.66 9.90 -17.80
C LEU A 364 -0.20 10.01 -18.25
N LEU A 365 0.52 11.03 -17.78
CA LEU A 365 1.94 11.23 -18.12
C LEU A 365 2.83 10.11 -17.55
N ARG A 366 2.43 9.51 -16.42
CA ARG A 366 3.21 8.48 -15.75
C ARG A 366 2.92 7.07 -16.28
N GLN A 367 1.64 6.69 -16.39
CA GLN A 367 1.22 5.31 -16.66
C GLN A 367 0.82 5.06 -18.11
N TYR A 368 0.30 6.07 -18.81
CA TYR A 368 -0.28 5.92 -20.15
C TYR A 368 0.50 6.65 -21.24
N TRP A 369 1.74 7.04 -20.95
CA TRP A 369 2.51 7.87 -21.86
C TRP A 369 2.72 7.24 -23.23
N ASP A 370 3.08 5.95 -23.27
CA ASP A 370 3.35 5.27 -24.54
C ASP A 370 2.12 5.25 -25.46
N GLN A 371 0.91 5.25 -24.90
CA GLN A 371 -0.32 5.32 -25.69
C GLN A 371 -0.73 6.78 -26.00
N LEU A 372 -0.39 7.75 -25.15
CA LEU A 372 -0.88 9.13 -25.24
C LEU A 372 0.12 10.13 -25.81
N ARG A 373 1.39 9.73 -25.99
CA ARG A 373 2.46 10.58 -26.51
C ARG A 373 2.00 11.33 -27.76
N ASP A 374 2.05 12.65 -27.69
CA ASP A 374 1.60 13.54 -28.76
C ASP A 374 2.31 14.89 -28.65
N ALA A 375 2.78 15.43 -29.78
CA ALA A 375 3.48 16.71 -29.80
C ALA A 375 2.57 17.89 -29.43
N SER A 376 1.25 17.73 -29.56
CA SER A 376 0.28 18.75 -29.13
C SER A 376 0.28 19.01 -27.62
N LEU A 377 0.85 18.11 -26.80
CA LEU A 377 0.95 18.26 -25.35
C LEU A 377 2.11 19.16 -24.92
N ILE A 378 3.06 19.50 -25.80
CA ILE A 378 4.25 20.32 -25.46
C ILE A 378 3.88 21.64 -24.75
N PRO A 379 2.89 22.43 -25.22
CA PRO A 379 2.50 23.66 -24.53
C PRO A 379 1.98 23.41 -23.11
N SER A 380 1.20 22.35 -22.91
CA SER A 380 0.69 21.94 -21.60
C SER A 380 1.82 21.53 -20.65
N LEU A 381 2.78 20.73 -21.13
CA LEU A 381 3.95 20.32 -20.35
C LEU A 381 4.78 21.54 -19.90
N LYS A 382 5.04 22.48 -20.80
CA LYS A 382 5.74 23.73 -20.44
C LYS A 382 4.98 24.55 -19.42
N LYS A 383 3.65 24.65 -19.56
CA LYS A 383 2.78 25.36 -18.60
C LYS A 383 2.85 24.73 -17.22
N MET A 384 2.83 23.40 -17.12
CA MET A 384 3.00 22.66 -15.87
C MET A 384 4.32 23.01 -15.22
N LEU A 385 5.44 22.87 -15.94
CA LEU A 385 6.79 23.13 -15.45
C LEU A 385 7.04 24.60 -15.07
N SER A 386 6.22 25.53 -15.57
CA SER A 386 6.33 26.96 -15.23
C SER A 386 5.53 27.32 -13.96
N SER A 387 4.78 26.39 -13.38
CA SER A 387 3.92 26.66 -12.24
C SER A 387 4.65 26.42 -10.91
N THR A 388 4.33 27.20 -9.87
CA THR A 388 5.14 27.27 -8.64
C THR A 388 4.47 26.68 -7.40
N GLY A 389 3.20 26.28 -7.50
CA GLY A 389 2.44 25.70 -6.40
C GLY A 389 2.93 24.29 -6.03
N MET A 390 2.91 23.94 -4.74
CA MET A 390 3.38 22.63 -4.26
C MET A 390 2.66 21.44 -4.92
N ALA A 391 1.33 21.55 -5.13
CA ALA A 391 0.57 20.53 -5.85
C ALA A 391 1.05 20.36 -7.32
N SER A 392 1.50 21.45 -7.95
CA SER A 392 2.05 21.38 -9.30
C SER A 392 3.43 20.74 -9.34
N LYS A 393 4.28 20.99 -8.34
CA LYS A 393 5.65 20.44 -8.28
C LYS A 393 5.69 18.92 -8.30
N ASN A 394 4.67 18.27 -7.72
CA ASN A 394 4.54 16.81 -7.77
C ASN A 394 4.44 16.27 -9.21
N ILE A 395 3.93 17.08 -10.14
CA ILE A 395 3.74 16.72 -11.55
C ILE A 395 4.99 17.02 -12.39
N HIS A 396 5.88 17.90 -11.91
CA HIS A 396 7.05 18.35 -12.67
C HIS A 396 7.96 17.21 -13.09
N ASP A 397 8.10 16.17 -12.26
CA ASP A 397 8.91 14.99 -12.60
C ASP A 397 8.41 14.31 -13.88
N SER A 398 7.12 13.96 -13.91
CA SER A 398 6.50 13.33 -15.06
C SER A 398 6.49 14.26 -16.27
N ALA A 399 6.16 15.54 -16.08
CA ALA A 399 6.11 16.52 -17.16
C ALA A 399 7.48 16.77 -17.78
N LEU A 400 8.53 16.91 -16.97
CA LEU A 400 9.89 17.16 -17.45
C LEU A 400 10.44 15.96 -18.20
N LYS A 401 10.24 14.75 -17.65
CA LYS A 401 10.59 13.51 -18.34
C LYS A 401 9.97 13.45 -19.73
N ARG A 402 8.67 13.75 -19.85
CA ARG A 402 7.98 13.76 -21.14
C ARG A 402 8.44 14.86 -22.08
N LEU A 403 8.78 16.04 -21.57
CA LEU A 403 9.31 17.13 -22.37
C LEU A 403 10.68 16.76 -22.97
N ILE A 404 11.58 16.18 -22.15
CA ILE A 404 12.89 15.70 -22.60
C ILE A 404 12.74 14.63 -23.69
N GLU A 405 11.79 13.71 -23.56
CA GLU A 405 11.56 12.65 -24.54
C GLU A 405 11.02 13.17 -25.89
N ILE A 406 10.26 14.27 -25.93
CA ILE A 406 9.68 14.83 -27.16
C ILE A 406 10.57 15.89 -27.80
N VAL A 407 11.04 16.86 -27.02
CA VAL A 407 11.80 18.03 -27.47
C VAL A 407 12.96 18.30 -26.50
N PRO A 408 14.02 17.46 -26.52
CA PRO A 408 15.13 17.57 -25.57
C PRO A 408 15.83 18.93 -25.61
N GLU A 409 15.95 19.53 -26.80
CA GLU A 409 16.57 20.84 -27.02
C GLU A 409 15.84 21.99 -26.27
N GLU A 410 14.54 21.84 -26.02
CA GLU A 410 13.73 22.85 -25.34
C GLU A 410 13.61 22.60 -23.83
N ALA A 411 14.06 21.44 -23.34
CA ALA A 411 13.94 21.06 -21.93
C ALA A 411 14.99 21.73 -21.02
N ARG A 412 16.14 22.15 -21.58
CA ARG A 412 17.28 22.68 -20.82
C ARG A 412 16.92 23.80 -19.83
N PRO A 413 16.15 24.85 -20.19
CA PRO A 413 15.78 25.90 -19.24
C PRO A 413 14.96 25.39 -18.05
N PHE A 414 14.10 24.38 -18.26
CA PHE A 414 13.28 23.79 -17.19
C PHE A 414 14.13 22.93 -16.26
N VAL A 415 15.05 22.11 -16.80
CA VAL A 415 16.02 21.35 -15.99
C VAL A 415 16.85 22.28 -15.11
N VAL A 416 17.40 23.37 -15.68
CA VAL A 416 18.16 24.37 -14.93
C VAL A 416 17.30 25.01 -13.83
N SER A 417 16.03 25.34 -14.12
CA SER A 417 15.11 25.90 -13.14
C SER A 417 14.85 24.93 -11.97
N GLU A 418 14.60 23.66 -12.25
CA GLU A 418 14.37 22.62 -11.22
C GLU A 418 15.60 22.42 -10.33
N ILE A 419 16.79 22.38 -10.91
CA ILE A 419 18.03 22.24 -10.13
C ILE A 419 18.20 23.43 -9.18
N ARG A 420 17.92 24.64 -9.66
CA ARG A 420 18.03 25.90 -8.91
C ARG A 420 16.91 26.10 -7.88
N ASP A 421 15.80 25.35 -7.95
CA ASP A 421 14.74 25.42 -6.97
C ASP A 421 15.15 24.67 -5.67
N PRO A 422 15.24 25.37 -4.52
CA PRO A 422 15.64 24.76 -3.25
C PRO A 422 14.66 23.71 -2.70
N THR A 423 13.44 23.63 -3.26
CA THR A 423 12.36 22.73 -2.84
C THR A 423 11.99 21.69 -3.90
N SER A 424 12.69 21.67 -5.05
CA SER A 424 12.47 20.63 -6.06
C SER A 424 13.10 19.30 -5.63
N LEU A 425 12.36 18.22 -5.87
CA LEU A 425 12.74 16.82 -5.69
C LEU A 425 12.49 16.00 -6.97
N VAL A 426 12.47 16.64 -8.15
CA VAL A 426 12.41 15.93 -9.43
C VAL A 426 13.55 14.92 -9.52
N ASP A 427 13.29 13.70 -9.98
CA ASP A 427 14.24 12.60 -9.93
C ASP A 427 15.55 12.94 -10.65
N LEU A 428 16.68 12.53 -10.07
CA LEU A 428 17.99 12.73 -10.66
C LEU A 428 18.10 12.06 -12.04
N GLU A 429 17.48 10.91 -12.25
CA GLU A 429 17.50 10.24 -13.55
C GLU A 429 16.81 11.10 -14.61
N VAL A 430 15.72 11.79 -14.26
CA VAL A 430 15.02 12.70 -15.17
C VAL A 430 15.88 13.93 -15.47
N LEU A 431 16.38 14.60 -14.43
CA LEU A 431 17.23 15.78 -14.59
C LEU A 431 18.53 15.44 -15.33
N GLY A 432 19.09 14.25 -15.09
CA GLY A 432 20.34 13.73 -15.61
C GLY A 432 20.32 13.37 -17.10
N ASN A 433 19.15 13.28 -17.72
CA ASN A 433 18.97 12.95 -19.14
C ASN A 433 19.35 14.09 -20.09
N LEU A 434 19.62 15.30 -19.58
CA LEU A 434 20.16 16.37 -20.40
C LEU A 434 21.59 16.01 -20.83
N ALA A 435 21.89 16.17 -22.13
CA ALA A 435 23.17 15.80 -22.73
C ALA A 435 24.38 16.59 -22.17
N ASP A 436 24.14 17.76 -21.58
CA ASP A 436 25.17 18.58 -20.94
C ASP A 436 25.97 17.76 -19.91
N LYS A 437 27.31 17.86 -19.97
CA LYS A 437 28.20 17.25 -18.97
C LYS A 437 28.27 18.06 -17.68
N SER A 438 28.05 19.36 -17.77
CA SER A 438 28.01 20.30 -16.65
C SER A 438 27.12 21.50 -17.00
N LEU A 439 26.65 22.19 -15.97
CA LEU A 439 25.77 23.37 -16.07
C LEU A 439 26.30 24.48 -15.15
N PRO A 440 27.23 25.34 -15.61
CA PRO A 440 27.80 26.40 -14.77
C PRO A 440 26.75 27.32 -14.11
N GLU A 441 25.60 27.52 -14.75
CA GLU A 441 24.52 28.37 -14.26
C GLU A 441 23.76 27.81 -13.03
N VAL A 442 24.01 26.56 -12.63
CA VAL A 442 23.42 25.97 -11.41
C VAL A 442 24.37 26.01 -10.22
N ASP A 443 25.66 26.26 -10.43
CA ASP A 443 26.71 26.12 -9.42
C ASP A 443 26.46 26.98 -8.18
N ALA A 444 26.18 28.27 -8.38
CA ALA A 444 25.91 29.18 -7.27
C ALA A 444 24.71 28.75 -6.42
N ALA A 445 23.64 28.28 -7.08
CA ALA A 445 22.43 27.82 -6.38
C ALA A 445 22.69 26.51 -5.62
N LEU A 446 23.38 25.54 -6.25
CA LEU A 446 23.73 24.28 -5.61
C LEU A 446 24.65 24.49 -4.40
N LEU A 447 25.67 25.34 -4.53
CA LEU A 447 26.57 25.68 -3.43
C LEU A 447 25.82 26.29 -2.25
N GLU A 448 24.97 27.30 -2.50
CA GLU A 448 24.18 27.95 -1.45
C GLU A 448 23.24 26.95 -0.75
N GLN A 449 22.51 26.14 -1.53
CA GLN A 449 21.57 25.15 -1.01
C GLN A 449 22.28 24.08 -0.17
N ILE A 450 23.39 23.51 -0.67
CA ILE A 450 24.15 22.49 0.05
C ILE A 450 24.72 23.07 1.34
N ARG A 451 25.28 24.29 1.31
CA ARG A 451 25.81 24.97 2.52
C ARG A 451 24.73 25.16 3.58
N ARG A 452 23.54 25.60 3.17
CA ARG A 452 22.38 25.77 4.06
C ARG A 452 21.92 24.44 4.65
N LEU A 453 21.72 23.42 3.80
CA LEU A 453 21.20 22.11 4.19
C LEU A 453 22.18 21.33 5.07
N ALA A 454 23.49 21.41 4.78
CA ALA A 454 24.55 20.80 5.59
C ALA A 454 24.62 21.35 7.02
N SER A 455 24.15 22.59 7.23
CA SER A 455 24.10 23.25 8.53
C SER A 455 22.77 23.00 9.28
N SER A 456 21.78 22.40 8.62
CA SER A 456 20.44 22.23 9.18
C SER A 456 20.37 21.06 10.16
N GLN A 457 19.54 21.23 11.19
CA GLN A 457 19.20 20.17 12.16
C GLN A 457 17.84 19.53 11.87
N ILE A 458 17.15 19.96 10.81
CA ILE A 458 15.83 19.44 10.44
C ILE A 458 16.01 18.11 9.72
N ASN A 459 15.41 17.03 10.24
CA ASN A 459 15.54 15.69 9.65
C ASN A 459 15.08 15.63 8.19
N PHE A 460 14.05 16.40 7.83
CA PHE A 460 13.51 16.44 6.46
C PHE A 460 14.51 17.06 5.45
N ASP A 461 15.38 17.98 5.89
CA ASP A 461 16.39 18.62 5.04
C ASP A 461 17.45 17.64 4.52
N ARG A 462 17.56 16.47 5.16
CA ARG A 462 18.48 15.39 4.74
C ARG A 462 18.14 14.86 3.35
N VAL A 463 16.84 14.79 3.00
CA VAL A 463 16.38 14.33 1.67
C VAL A 463 16.82 15.33 0.60
N TYR A 464 16.63 16.62 0.85
CA TYR A 464 17.09 17.68 -0.05
C TYR A 464 18.61 17.72 -0.16
N LEU A 465 19.34 17.53 0.94
CA LEU A 465 20.81 17.54 0.92
C LEU A 465 21.35 16.47 -0.02
N LYS A 466 20.88 15.22 0.11
CA LYS A 466 21.24 14.12 -0.78
C LYS A 466 20.96 14.47 -2.24
N HIS A 467 19.77 15.00 -2.51
CA HIS A 467 19.33 15.38 -3.86
C HIS A 467 20.23 16.45 -4.48
N LYS A 468 20.49 17.55 -3.74
CA LYS A 468 21.33 18.64 -4.23
C LYS A 468 22.80 18.23 -4.37
N ALA A 469 23.33 17.43 -3.46
CA ALA A 469 24.67 16.86 -3.59
C ALA A 469 24.79 15.94 -4.83
N SER A 470 23.77 15.12 -5.11
CA SER A 470 23.73 14.30 -6.33
C SER A 470 23.75 15.15 -7.60
N LEU A 471 23.00 16.26 -7.61
CA LEU A 471 22.98 17.20 -8.72
C LEU A 471 24.31 17.93 -8.89
N ALA A 472 25.01 18.26 -7.81
CA ALA A 472 26.37 18.78 -7.87
C ALA A 472 27.31 17.75 -8.53
N ALA A 473 27.25 16.48 -8.13
CA ALA A 473 28.05 15.43 -8.77
C ALA A 473 27.76 15.28 -10.28
N ARG A 474 26.48 15.37 -10.69
CA ARG A 474 26.06 15.24 -12.09
C ARG A 474 26.37 16.46 -12.95
N TYR A 475 26.16 17.68 -12.44
CA TYR A 475 26.17 18.91 -13.24
C TYR A 475 27.08 20.02 -12.74
N GLY A 476 27.46 20.01 -11.46
CA GLY A 476 28.30 21.05 -10.89
C GLY A 476 29.66 21.11 -11.57
N THR A 477 30.22 22.31 -11.76
CA THR A 477 31.56 22.51 -12.34
C THR A 477 32.63 22.51 -11.25
N ASP A 478 33.91 22.53 -11.65
CA ASP A 478 35.04 22.68 -10.72
C ASP A 478 35.09 24.06 -10.03
N ALA A 479 34.31 25.05 -10.50
CA ALA A 479 34.26 26.39 -9.93
C ALA A 479 33.82 26.42 -8.45
N ILE A 480 33.01 25.46 -8.01
CA ILE A 480 32.53 25.35 -6.61
C ILE A 480 33.27 24.27 -5.81
N TYR A 481 34.35 23.70 -6.36
CA TYR A 481 35.08 22.60 -5.74
C TYR A 481 35.62 22.96 -4.34
N GLN A 482 36.37 24.06 -4.24
CA GLN A 482 37.00 24.46 -2.98
C GLN A 482 35.96 24.82 -1.92
N ASP A 483 34.91 25.55 -2.29
CA ASP A 483 33.83 25.92 -1.39
C ASP A 483 33.06 24.70 -0.86
N LEU A 484 32.73 23.73 -1.71
CA LEU A 484 32.05 22.50 -1.27
C LEU A 484 32.98 21.61 -0.44
N LEU A 485 34.27 21.57 -0.77
CA LEU A 485 35.25 20.82 0.01
C LEU A 485 35.41 21.42 1.42
N GLU A 486 35.33 22.74 1.56
CA GLU A 486 35.28 23.40 2.87
C GLU A 486 34.03 23.00 3.66
N VAL A 487 32.85 23.01 3.02
CA VAL A 487 31.60 22.52 3.66
C VAL A 487 31.75 21.06 4.13
N TYR A 488 32.34 20.20 3.30
CA TYR A 488 32.58 18.80 3.64
C TYR A 488 33.60 18.65 4.78
N ARG A 489 34.70 19.41 4.79
CA ARG A 489 35.70 19.37 5.87
C ARG A 489 35.09 19.82 7.22
N ASN A 490 34.21 20.82 7.19
CA ASN A 490 33.60 21.38 8.40
C ASN A 490 32.44 20.52 8.95
N SER A 491 31.65 19.90 8.07
CA SER A 491 30.39 19.25 8.47
C SER A 491 30.24 17.80 8.00
N GLY A 492 31.14 17.29 7.15
CA GLY A 492 31.03 16.00 6.45
C GLY A 492 30.77 14.81 7.37
N ALA A 493 31.49 14.72 8.49
CA ALA A 493 31.31 13.64 9.47
C ALA A 493 29.90 13.59 10.10
N LYS A 494 29.15 14.70 10.09
CA LYS A 494 27.79 14.82 10.63
C LYS A 494 26.71 14.61 9.56
N LEU A 495 27.09 14.61 8.29
CA LEU A 495 26.13 14.46 7.20
C LEU A 495 25.62 13.02 7.12
N PRO A 496 24.37 12.82 6.69
CA PRO A 496 23.87 11.50 6.32
C PRO A 496 24.82 10.79 5.34
N ILE A 497 24.97 9.48 5.52
CA ILE A 497 25.99 8.69 4.81
C ILE A 497 25.81 8.72 3.27
N ASP A 498 24.58 8.74 2.80
CA ASP A 498 24.21 8.88 1.39
C ASP A 498 24.57 10.28 0.84
N SER A 499 24.35 11.34 1.62
CA SER A 499 24.75 12.70 1.27
C SER A 499 26.27 12.85 1.19
N ARG A 500 27.01 12.19 2.10
CA ARG A 500 28.48 12.11 2.04
C ARG A 500 28.94 11.43 0.76
N ALA A 501 28.32 10.30 0.40
CA ALA A 501 28.62 9.58 -0.83
C ALA A 501 28.44 10.47 -2.08
N CYS A 502 27.35 11.23 -2.14
CA CYS A 502 27.07 12.14 -3.25
C CYS A 502 28.11 13.27 -3.37
N LEU A 503 28.52 13.88 -2.25
CA LEU A 503 29.57 14.91 -2.27
C LEU A 503 30.95 14.33 -2.63
N LEU A 504 31.27 13.13 -2.13
CA LEU A 504 32.51 12.45 -2.49
C LEU A 504 32.53 12.04 -3.97
N ALA A 505 31.39 11.69 -4.57
CA ALA A 505 31.30 11.47 -6.02
C ALA A 505 31.63 12.75 -6.80
N TYR A 506 31.10 13.89 -6.36
CA TYR A 506 31.45 15.20 -6.92
C TYR A 506 32.94 15.51 -6.82
N PHE A 507 33.55 15.30 -5.64
CA PHE A 507 34.98 15.57 -5.48
C PHE A 507 35.85 14.62 -6.30
N ALA A 508 35.49 13.34 -6.36
CA ALA A 508 36.24 12.33 -7.08
C ALA A 508 36.25 12.60 -8.60
N ARG A 509 35.14 13.11 -9.14
CA ARG A 509 35.04 13.56 -10.54
C ARG A 509 36.09 14.61 -10.93
N TYR A 510 36.49 15.47 -9.99
CA TYR A 510 37.43 16.57 -10.27
C TYR A 510 38.84 16.31 -9.75
N ASN A 511 38.98 15.61 -8.63
CA ASN A 511 40.26 15.26 -8.04
C ASN A 511 40.15 13.93 -7.28
N GLU A 512 40.15 12.84 -8.04
CA GLU A 512 40.07 11.48 -7.51
C GLU A 512 41.21 11.15 -6.55
N GLN A 513 42.43 11.59 -6.87
CA GLN A 513 43.61 11.30 -6.06
C GLN A 513 43.49 11.86 -4.64
N GLU A 514 42.96 13.07 -4.49
CA GLU A 514 42.70 13.66 -3.16
C GLU A 514 41.46 13.06 -2.48
N THR A 515 40.48 12.58 -3.27
CA THR A 515 39.19 12.12 -2.75
C THR A 515 39.19 10.65 -2.31
N LEU A 516 39.95 9.78 -2.98
CA LEU A 516 40.02 8.34 -2.65
C LEU A 516 40.34 8.07 -1.17
N PRO A 517 41.32 8.75 -0.53
CA PRO A 517 41.56 8.59 0.90
C PRO A 517 40.35 8.96 1.78
N LEU A 518 39.55 9.96 1.38
CA LEU A 518 38.33 10.36 2.10
C LEU A 518 37.21 9.33 1.95
N ILE A 519 37.12 8.68 0.78
CA ILE A 519 36.21 7.57 0.52
C ILE A 519 36.61 6.36 1.38
N GLU A 520 37.89 5.98 1.37
CA GLU A 520 38.40 4.87 2.19
C GLU A 520 38.17 5.14 3.68
N GLN A 521 38.48 6.34 4.17
CA GLN A 521 38.22 6.75 5.55
C GLN A 521 36.73 6.61 5.90
N THR A 522 35.84 7.12 5.04
CA THR A 522 34.39 7.04 5.28
C THR A 522 33.92 5.59 5.37
N LEU A 523 34.43 4.71 4.52
CA LEU A 523 34.09 3.29 4.57
C LEU A 523 34.66 2.59 5.82
N THR A 524 35.82 3.01 6.33
CA THR A 524 36.37 2.50 7.60
C THR A 524 35.55 2.97 8.81
N GLU A 525 35.02 4.19 8.78
CA GLU A 525 34.13 4.74 9.81
C GLU A 525 32.71 4.16 9.76
N THR A 526 32.31 3.59 8.61
CA THR A 526 30.97 3.05 8.39
C THR A 526 30.82 1.69 9.08
N PRO A 527 29.80 1.48 9.93
CA PRO A 527 29.55 0.19 10.54
C PRO A 527 29.31 -0.92 9.50
N PRO A 528 29.72 -2.18 9.80
CA PRO A 528 29.37 -3.33 8.97
C PRO A 528 27.87 -3.37 8.69
N GLY A 529 27.52 -3.57 7.43
CA GLY A 529 26.13 -3.60 6.98
C GLY A 529 25.49 -2.25 6.73
N GLN A 530 26.22 -1.12 6.81
CA GLN A 530 25.71 0.18 6.34
C GLN A 530 26.35 0.68 5.04
N GLU A 531 27.36 -0.04 4.52
CA GLU A 531 28.03 0.30 3.26
C GLU A 531 27.09 0.31 2.04
N PHE A 532 25.98 -0.42 2.11
CA PHE A 532 24.94 -0.41 1.07
C PHE A 532 24.22 0.95 0.94
N ASN A 533 24.30 1.82 1.95
CA ASN A 533 23.77 3.18 1.87
C ASN A 533 24.80 4.19 1.33
N PHE A 534 26.05 3.76 1.10
CA PHE A 534 27.14 4.62 0.67
C PHE A 534 27.61 4.28 -0.74
N LEU A 535 28.11 3.04 -0.95
CA LEU A 535 28.75 2.66 -2.21
C LEU A 535 27.81 2.75 -3.41
N PRO A 536 26.54 2.29 -3.36
CA PRO A 536 25.64 2.42 -4.50
C PRO A 536 25.36 3.88 -4.88
N GLU A 537 25.26 4.79 -3.92
CA GLU A 537 25.08 6.22 -4.21
C GLU A 537 26.32 6.84 -4.84
N LEU A 538 27.50 6.46 -4.35
CA LEU A 538 28.79 6.89 -4.91
C LEU A 538 28.94 6.41 -6.37
N THR A 539 28.84 5.09 -6.60
CA THR A 539 29.14 4.47 -7.91
C THR A 539 28.10 4.81 -8.98
N ARG A 540 26.85 5.08 -8.58
CA ARG A 540 25.81 5.57 -9.48
C ARG A 540 26.14 6.94 -10.06
N LEU A 541 26.82 7.79 -9.29
CA LEU A 541 27.16 9.16 -9.66
C LEU A 541 28.54 9.27 -10.32
N TYR A 542 29.51 8.48 -9.84
CA TYR A 542 30.88 8.50 -10.32
C TYR A 542 31.53 7.13 -10.18
N TYR A 543 32.06 6.61 -11.29
CA TYR A 543 32.76 5.33 -11.35
C TYR A 543 34.01 5.47 -12.22
N SER A 544 35.11 4.87 -11.78
CA SER A 544 36.45 4.99 -12.36
C SER A 544 37.30 3.78 -12.00
N ASP A 545 38.49 3.66 -12.59
CA ASP A 545 39.45 2.60 -12.26
C ASP A 545 39.87 2.62 -10.78
N GLY A 546 39.95 3.80 -10.15
CA GLY A 546 40.26 3.93 -8.73
C GLY A 546 39.14 3.38 -7.84
N ILE A 547 37.88 3.66 -8.19
CA ILE A 547 36.71 3.11 -7.50
C ILE A 547 36.57 1.61 -7.75
N ASP A 548 36.85 1.15 -8.97
CA ASP A 548 36.86 -0.27 -9.31
C ASP A 548 37.91 -1.03 -8.48
N ALA A 549 39.14 -0.53 -8.40
CA ALA A 549 40.19 -1.11 -7.57
C ALA A 549 39.78 -1.20 -6.08
N LEU A 550 39.07 -0.19 -5.57
CA LEU A 550 38.49 -0.22 -4.22
C LEU A 550 37.44 -1.32 -4.06
N LEU A 551 36.53 -1.50 -5.04
CA LEU A 551 35.54 -2.57 -5.01
C LEU A 551 36.18 -3.95 -5.11
N ARG A 552 37.21 -4.14 -5.94
CA ARG A 552 37.98 -5.39 -6.01
C ARG A 552 38.62 -5.71 -4.67
N LYS A 553 39.22 -4.73 -3.99
CA LYS A 553 39.76 -4.89 -2.63
C LYS A 553 38.67 -5.31 -1.62
N ARG A 554 37.46 -4.76 -1.74
CA ARG A 554 36.30 -5.11 -0.91
C ARG A 554 35.79 -6.54 -1.20
N LEU A 555 35.82 -6.98 -2.45
CA LEU A 555 35.43 -8.32 -2.89
C LEU A 555 36.28 -9.43 -2.23
N GLU A 556 37.53 -9.12 -1.88
CA GLU A 556 38.46 -10.02 -1.18
C GLU A 556 38.19 -10.12 0.33
N SER A 557 37.22 -9.40 0.88
CA SER A 557 36.81 -9.50 2.28
C SER A 557 36.25 -10.88 2.64
N ASN A 558 36.30 -11.21 3.93
CA ASN A 558 35.60 -12.37 4.50
C ASN A 558 34.19 -12.03 5.01
N GLU A 559 33.88 -10.74 5.14
CA GLU A 559 32.58 -10.26 5.63
C GLU A 559 31.50 -10.38 4.53
N PRO A 560 30.45 -11.22 4.72
CA PRO A 560 29.47 -11.52 3.67
C PRO A 560 28.84 -10.30 3.02
N GLN A 561 28.50 -9.28 3.84
CA GLN A 561 27.83 -8.08 3.37
C GLN A 561 28.74 -7.20 2.50
N ILE A 562 30.03 -7.12 2.83
CA ILE A 562 31.01 -6.35 2.06
C ILE A 562 31.21 -7.00 0.68
N VAL A 563 31.41 -8.32 0.65
CA VAL A 563 31.61 -9.07 -0.60
C VAL A 563 30.36 -9.00 -1.49
N SER A 564 29.18 -9.20 -0.89
CA SER A 564 27.90 -9.16 -1.62
C SER A 564 27.67 -7.81 -2.30
N ASN A 565 27.88 -6.71 -1.57
CA ASN A 565 27.71 -5.36 -2.10
C ASN A 565 28.75 -5.05 -3.20
N ALA A 566 30.02 -5.45 -2.99
CA ALA A 566 31.06 -5.26 -4.01
C ALA A 566 30.77 -6.04 -5.30
N ALA A 567 30.35 -7.31 -5.19
CA ALA A 567 29.98 -8.14 -6.34
C ALA A 567 28.83 -7.53 -7.15
N TYR A 568 27.79 -7.06 -6.46
CA TYR A 568 26.66 -6.39 -7.08
C TYR A 568 27.10 -5.13 -7.85
N LEU A 569 27.89 -4.25 -7.22
CA LEU A 569 28.32 -2.99 -7.83
C LEU A 569 29.29 -3.21 -9.00
N ILE A 570 30.18 -4.19 -8.91
CA ILE A 570 31.04 -4.61 -10.02
C ILE A 570 30.19 -5.08 -11.20
N SER A 571 29.11 -5.82 -10.98
CA SER A 571 28.23 -6.24 -12.09
C SER A 571 27.52 -5.06 -12.79
N LEU A 572 27.21 -4.00 -12.04
CA LEU A 572 26.51 -2.83 -12.56
C LEU A 572 27.42 -1.88 -13.33
N HIS A 573 28.68 -1.73 -12.90
CA HIS A 573 29.57 -0.65 -13.34
C HIS A 573 30.94 -1.12 -13.85
N GLY A 574 31.36 -2.33 -13.47
CA GLY A 574 32.67 -2.88 -13.79
C GLY A 574 32.88 -3.13 -15.28
N SER A 575 34.14 -3.35 -15.62
CA SER A 575 34.61 -3.62 -16.98
C SER A 575 34.35 -5.08 -17.38
N ALA A 576 34.52 -5.43 -18.66
CA ALA A 576 34.42 -6.83 -19.09
C ALA A 576 35.45 -7.75 -18.40
N ASP A 577 36.59 -7.22 -17.95
CA ASP A 577 37.63 -7.99 -17.25
C ASP A 577 37.19 -8.42 -15.84
N ASP A 578 36.15 -7.80 -15.29
CA ASP A 578 35.58 -8.14 -13.99
C ASP A 578 34.84 -9.47 -13.95
N GLU A 579 34.43 -9.98 -15.12
CA GLU A 579 33.84 -11.33 -15.24
C GLU A 579 34.73 -12.36 -14.55
N LYS A 580 36.02 -12.37 -14.90
CA LYS A 580 37.00 -13.32 -14.36
C LYS A 580 37.26 -13.12 -12.87
N VAL A 581 37.09 -11.90 -12.37
CA VAL A 581 37.28 -11.59 -10.95
C VAL A 581 36.12 -12.13 -10.13
N LEU A 582 34.88 -11.95 -10.58
CA LEU A 582 33.71 -12.56 -9.94
C LEU A 582 33.75 -14.10 -10.03
N GLU A 583 34.15 -14.67 -11.18
CA GLU A 583 34.32 -16.12 -11.34
C GLU A 583 35.36 -16.67 -10.35
N SER A 584 36.53 -16.03 -10.28
CA SER A 584 37.61 -16.44 -9.36
C SER A 584 37.17 -16.37 -7.90
N ARG A 585 36.36 -15.35 -7.54
CA ARG A 585 35.83 -15.22 -6.17
C ARG A 585 34.78 -16.27 -5.87
N LEU A 586 33.90 -16.59 -6.82
CA LEU A 586 32.89 -17.65 -6.69
C LEU A 586 33.54 -19.02 -6.55
N ASP A 587 34.56 -19.32 -7.34
CA ASP A 587 35.30 -20.58 -7.23
C ASP A 587 35.99 -20.74 -5.88
N ARG A 588 36.56 -19.64 -5.35
CA ARG A 588 37.12 -19.64 -3.99
C ARG A 588 36.03 -19.89 -2.96
N TRP A 589 34.91 -19.17 -3.05
CA TRP A 589 33.78 -19.34 -2.14
C TRP A 589 33.28 -20.79 -2.14
N ARG A 590 33.14 -21.41 -3.31
CA ARG A 590 32.72 -22.81 -3.45
C ARG A 590 33.71 -23.77 -2.80
N LYS A 591 35.02 -23.57 -2.97
CA LYS A 591 36.04 -24.39 -2.31
C LYS A 591 35.95 -24.32 -0.78
N ASP A 592 35.68 -23.13 -0.25
CA ASP A 592 35.64 -22.91 1.20
C ASP A 592 34.34 -23.44 1.85
N TRP A 593 33.21 -23.37 1.13
CA TRP A 593 31.88 -23.59 1.71
C TRP A 593 31.10 -24.81 1.17
N ALA A 594 31.50 -25.44 0.06
CA ALA A 594 30.73 -26.53 -0.56
C ALA A 594 30.43 -27.70 0.40
N ASN A 595 31.38 -28.05 1.26
CA ASN A 595 31.24 -29.15 2.22
C ASN A 595 30.65 -28.70 3.58
N ARG A 596 30.33 -27.41 3.74
CA ARG A 596 29.85 -26.78 4.99
C ARG A 596 28.63 -25.88 4.73
N SER A 597 27.77 -26.26 3.79
CA SER A 597 26.64 -25.43 3.32
C SER A 597 25.66 -25.01 4.43
N VAL A 598 25.41 -25.86 5.43
CA VAL A 598 24.54 -25.53 6.59
C VAL A 598 25.15 -24.41 7.46
N GLU A 599 26.47 -24.41 7.61
CA GLU A 599 27.17 -23.34 8.33
C GLU A 599 27.22 -22.06 7.48
N ALA A 600 27.38 -22.19 6.16
CA ALA A 600 27.32 -21.07 5.23
C ALA A 600 25.98 -20.32 5.32
N GLU A 601 24.86 -21.05 5.42
CA GLU A 601 23.52 -20.48 5.66
C GLU A 601 23.46 -19.68 6.95
N THR A 602 23.97 -20.25 8.04
CA THR A 602 23.89 -19.66 9.39
C THR A 602 24.73 -18.38 9.49
N ASN A 603 25.82 -18.30 8.73
CA ASN A 603 26.75 -17.17 8.72
C ASN A 603 26.52 -16.19 7.54
N LEU A 604 25.33 -16.20 6.93
CA LEU A 604 24.95 -15.32 5.80
C LEU A 604 25.81 -15.45 4.53
N GLN A 605 26.66 -16.48 4.42
CA GLN A 605 27.51 -16.72 3.24
C GLN A 605 26.69 -17.09 1.99
N GLY A 606 25.47 -17.58 2.16
CA GLY A 606 24.53 -17.77 1.04
C GLY A 606 24.20 -16.47 0.29
N THR A 607 24.31 -15.29 0.94
CA THR A 607 24.14 -14.00 0.27
C THR A 607 25.29 -13.68 -0.69
N VAL A 608 26.51 -14.09 -0.33
CA VAL A 608 27.72 -13.94 -1.17
C VAL A 608 27.61 -14.80 -2.40
N GLU A 609 27.26 -16.08 -2.24
CA GLU A 609 27.04 -16.98 -3.36
C GLU A 609 25.99 -16.42 -4.33
N ARG A 610 24.84 -15.98 -3.79
CA ARG A 610 23.77 -15.37 -4.59
C ARG A 610 24.26 -14.17 -5.39
N GLU A 611 24.94 -13.21 -4.75
CA GLU A 611 25.38 -11.98 -5.45
C GLU A 611 26.50 -12.22 -6.46
N LEU A 612 27.41 -13.17 -6.20
CA LEU A 612 28.43 -13.56 -7.18
C LEU A 612 27.79 -14.20 -8.42
N VAL A 613 26.83 -15.11 -8.22
CA VAL A 613 26.07 -15.73 -9.32
C VAL A 613 25.21 -14.69 -10.04
N TYR A 614 24.49 -13.84 -9.30
CA TYR A 614 23.68 -12.78 -9.86
C TYR A 614 24.52 -11.82 -10.71
N GLY A 615 25.65 -11.37 -10.17
CA GLY A 615 26.55 -10.43 -10.83
C GLY A 615 27.15 -11.00 -12.11
N LEU A 616 27.51 -12.28 -12.13
CA LEU A 616 27.98 -12.95 -13.36
C LEU A 616 26.90 -13.01 -14.45
N ILE A 617 25.63 -13.27 -14.07
CA ILE A 617 24.52 -13.45 -15.01
C ILE A 617 24.00 -12.11 -15.53
N HIS A 618 23.88 -11.09 -14.67
CA HIS A 618 23.17 -9.84 -14.96
C HIS A 618 24.08 -8.63 -15.21
N ALA A 619 25.38 -8.84 -15.36
CA ALA A 619 26.30 -7.75 -15.60
C ALA A 619 25.97 -6.98 -16.89
N LYS A 620 26.27 -5.68 -16.87
CA LYS A 620 26.05 -4.82 -18.04
C LYS A 620 27.17 -4.93 -19.08
N ALA A 621 28.40 -5.22 -18.65
CA ALA A 621 29.60 -5.15 -19.50
C ALA A 621 29.97 -6.47 -20.21
N TRP A 622 29.38 -7.60 -19.81
CA TRP A 622 29.58 -8.90 -20.47
C TRP A 622 28.25 -9.65 -20.60
N LYS A 623 28.24 -10.72 -21.41
CA LYS A 623 27.07 -11.58 -21.61
C LYS A 623 27.50 -13.03 -21.63
N LEU A 624 26.97 -13.82 -20.70
CA LEU A 624 27.22 -15.25 -20.65
C LEU A 624 26.37 -16.01 -21.67
N ALA A 625 26.91 -17.14 -22.15
CA ALA A 625 26.15 -18.08 -22.96
C ALA A 625 24.98 -18.67 -22.14
N PRO A 626 23.82 -19.00 -22.78
CA PRO A 626 22.67 -19.57 -22.07
C PRO A 626 22.99 -20.82 -21.25
N ASP A 627 23.82 -21.72 -21.78
CA ASP A 627 24.23 -22.93 -21.07
C ASP A 627 25.05 -22.61 -19.81
N ARG A 628 25.91 -21.59 -19.89
CA ARG A 628 26.71 -21.13 -18.75
C ARG A 628 25.86 -20.45 -17.67
N MET A 629 24.86 -19.66 -18.07
CA MET A 629 23.89 -19.09 -17.12
C MET A 629 23.15 -20.19 -16.37
N LYS A 630 22.68 -21.22 -17.10
CA LYS A 630 21.99 -22.37 -16.52
C LYS A 630 22.90 -23.16 -15.57
N GLU A 631 24.16 -23.36 -15.95
CA GLU A 631 25.16 -24.01 -15.09
C GLU A 631 25.35 -23.24 -13.77
N LEU A 632 25.48 -21.91 -13.83
CA LEU A 632 25.61 -21.07 -12.62
C LEU A 632 24.38 -21.14 -11.72
N GLN A 633 23.18 -21.08 -12.29
CA GLN A 633 21.90 -21.19 -11.55
C GLN A 633 21.75 -22.56 -10.89
N GLN A 634 22.04 -23.64 -11.61
CA GLN A 634 21.94 -25.01 -11.10
C GLN A 634 23.04 -25.33 -10.08
N GLY A 635 24.18 -24.63 -10.17
CA GLY A 635 25.33 -24.74 -9.28
C GLY A 635 25.21 -23.99 -7.95
N CYS A 636 24.03 -23.46 -7.60
CA CYS A 636 23.75 -22.92 -6.27
C CYS A 636 23.81 -24.04 -5.20
N ILE A 637 24.64 -23.84 -4.17
CA ILE A 637 24.86 -24.75 -3.05
C ILE A 637 23.95 -24.39 -1.87
N THR A 638 23.72 -23.10 -1.62
CA THR A 638 22.85 -22.61 -0.55
C THR A 638 21.38 -22.55 -0.98
N LYS A 639 20.47 -22.72 0.00
CA LYS A 639 19.04 -22.43 -0.11
C LYS A 639 18.81 -20.97 -0.50
N TYR A 640 19.59 -20.05 0.07
CA TYR A 640 19.48 -18.62 -0.25
C TYR A 640 19.74 -18.33 -1.74
N CYS A 641 20.78 -18.95 -2.34
CA CYS A 641 21.04 -18.86 -3.78
C CYS A 641 19.94 -19.54 -4.62
N SER A 642 19.59 -20.79 -4.29
CA SER A 642 18.63 -21.58 -5.09
C SER A 642 17.19 -21.07 -5.06
N GLN A 643 16.77 -20.34 -4.02
CA GLN A 643 15.47 -19.67 -3.98
C GLN A 643 15.38 -18.48 -4.96
N ASN A 644 16.49 -17.81 -5.23
CA ASN A 644 16.55 -16.70 -6.18
C ASN A 644 16.70 -17.19 -7.63
N PHE A 645 17.17 -18.42 -7.82
CA PHE A 645 17.34 -19.07 -9.12
C PHE A 645 16.72 -20.48 -9.10
N PRO A 646 15.38 -20.58 -9.17
CA PRO A 646 14.72 -21.88 -9.17
C PRO A 646 15.16 -22.72 -10.37
N LYS A 647 15.38 -24.02 -10.12
CA LYS A 647 15.94 -24.99 -11.06
C LYS A 647 15.03 -25.33 -12.25
#